data_AF-A0A8T5Q9N7-F1
#
_entry.id   AF-A0A8T5Q9N7-F1
#
_cell.length_a   1.000
_cell.length_b   1.000
_cell.length_c   1.000
_cell.angle_alpha   90.00
_cell.angle_beta   90.00
_cell.angle_gamma   90.00
#
_symmetry.space_group_name_H-M   'P 1'
#
loop_
_entity.id
_entity.type
_entity.pdbx_description
1 polymer ?
#
loop_
_entity_poly.entity_id
_entity_poly.type
_entity_poly.pdbx_seq_one_letter_code
_entity_poly.pdbx_strand_id
1 'polypeptide(L)'
;MVVSKRLFLILLCGLSFILLALNVSASCSIGVQSSACDGEYVDITVSGRYYLSALEMLECANNFGSVEIDIYLWEDDVVGDDYITGITKFFQAVESPTYCAYVDYSHTFTEELGSFAGGTEGNTIEIYSISEINNGPYTGDCTTSPQNVDITFGQCGSGVCCDLSTCNYRLPSYKCGEDIQTDYGCPWGTSPGDDVGVHYADKYCSGSSSSCTGSIMWGAWSVQDNCNSDEMCIDNNPSCQAVGCSSDSDCGTDGWVGSTYCSGNDVYQSYRTYDCNNPGTPSSSCSSTDTPTLKQNCPDTCSGGSCVGIACYSDLDCGTDGWAGSNYCSGGDVYRDYRTYDCNNPGTPSSSCSSSTTPNMIESCPDECQAGACVSIECSSNSDCGVDWYVGYPYCNSGDVWWDYRTYICINPGTTSSSCSHSTTPQLYTSCSDGCDGGQCIVDGYLWYVDWWNDKIYKLTTDGTVVDSFNSPGSASTGITWDGSHLWIVDAQADKVYKVTTFGIIVDTINAPSSSASGLTWCKSYLWVSDSTDDKIYRMSTDGTVSDSFNTPGDYPYGLGCANDYWILNADMVDQKVYSIEWFSGVAHSDHNAPSSSPYGIAYDGSFYWSSDYTNKRVYKLDPGFTVLANFIPPGIYGGALDFQPASEVIECYSTSDCDSDGYVGDTYCTSDDVYQDYRTYSCTNPGTTSSACSYSDSSQLIEDCGTGSCGSWSSNYCKSGDVYKSRTCYNRGCLSGACYESEYIEEQLVQTCADACWSGSCTTISCYTDSDCGTNTWVGSSYCNGNDLWQDYRTYTCSNPGTPSSSCSYSDNGQLKQDCPDTCYSNACATIECYSNSDCGTNTWIGSTYCSGDNVWQGYRTYTCSSPGTPSSSCSYSDNNQLKETCPDTCSGGSCDPISCYNDAECGTDGWVGSTYCSGDDVWQDYRTYTCSNPGTSSSSCSSSITSSLKETCTEICYEGSCATIECYNDAECGTDGWVGSTYCSGDDVWQDYRTYTCSNPGTALASCSYSDASQSKEICTDTCESGLCVAVECYDDNDCTADYWLDNDYCNGDNVWDTFRDYSCSNPGTGSSSCDYADNNQLKETCTDTCYQGNCAAIECYYDSDCGTDDFIGNEYCNADDVWDYYRTYICNNPGTPSASCSYSDNGQLIEQCPKGCTLGRCINCIKVCSFGKCYEYCDE
;
A
#
# COMPACT_ATOMS: atom_id res chain seq x y z
N MET A 1 8.63 4.02 5.10
CA MET A 1 8.61 2.72 4.38
C MET A 1 8.68 1.61 5.42
N VAL A 2 7.82 0.58 5.47
CA VAL A 2 6.66 0.17 4.65
C VAL A 2 5.59 -0.29 5.67
N VAL A 3 4.35 0.21 5.77
CA VAL A 3 3.35 0.74 4.82
C VAL A 3 2.62 -0.33 3.99
N SER A 4 1.78 -1.13 4.67
CA SER A 4 0.43 -1.51 4.25
C SER A 4 -0.27 -2.14 5.48
N LYS A 5 -1.47 -1.78 5.96
CA LYS A 5 -2.69 -1.26 5.32
C LYS A 5 -3.19 -2.12 4.16
N ARG A 6 -4.05 -3.10 4.47
CA ARG A 6 -5.45 -3.15 3.99
C ARG A 6 -6.21 -4.33 4.62
N LEU A 7 -7.28 -4.01 5.34
CA LEU A 7 -8.49 -4.84 5.37
C LEU A 7 -9.67 -3.90 5.09
N PHE A 8 -10.59 -4.33 4.24
CA PHE A 8 -11.87 -3.64 4.04
C PHE A 8 -12.93 -4.70 3.73
N LEU A 9 -14.10 -4.58 4.36
CA LEU A 9 -15.14 -5.59 4.25
C LEU A 9 -15.75 -5.64 2.84
N ILE A 10 -16.04 -6.85 2.36
CA ILE A 10 -17.11 -7.10 1.39
C ILE A 10 -18.34 -7.52 2.18
N LEU A 11 -19.47 -6.83 1.96
CA LEU A 11 -20.76 -7.20 2.55
C LEU A 11 -21.71 -7.66 1.44
N LEU A 12 -22.08 -8.93 1.51
CA LEU A 12 -23.13 -9.67 0.80
C LEU A 12 -23.96 -8.92 -0.25
N CYS A 13 -23.95 -9.42 -1.50
CA CYS A 13 -25.20 -9.53 -2.26
C CYS A 13 -25.10 -10.59 -3.37
N GLY A 14 -26.02 -11.57 -3.38
CA GLY A 14 -26.05 -12.58 -4.45
C GLY A 14 -27.09 -13.68 -4.28
N LEU A 15 -28.30 -13.48 -4.83
CA LEU A 15 -29.11 -14.50 -5.51
C LEU A 15 -30.49 -13.96 -5.92
N SER A 16 -30.78 -13.93 -7.23
CA SER A 16 -32.03 -14.43 -7.83
C SER A 16 -31.98 -14.36 -9.37
N PHE A 17 -32.60 -15.36 -10.02
CA PHE A 17 -32.69 -15.52 -11.49
C PHE A 17 -33.94 -14.85 -12.07
N ILE A 18 -33.90 -14.50 -13.39
CA ILE A 18 -34.97 -14.52 -14.43
C ILE A 18 -34.70 -13.41 -15.48
N LEU A 19 -34.99 -13.51 -16.80
CA LEU A 19 -34.98 -14.59 -17.82
C LEU A 19 -35.27 -13.92 -19.21
N LEU A 20 -34.77 -14.48 -20.33
CA LEU A 20 -34.92 -14.02 -21.75
C LEU A 20 -34.13 -12.72 -22.10
N ALA A 21 -33.18 -12.71 -23.05
CA ALA A 21 -33.22 -12.95 -24.52
C ALA A 21 -33.70 -11.72 -25.33
N LEU A 22 -33.06 -11.30 -26.44
CA LEU A 22 -32.60 -12.10 -27.59
C LEU A 22 -31.33 -11.57 -28.32
N ASN A 23 -30.41 -12.50 -28.62
CA ASN A 23 -29.75 -12.80 -29.92
C ASN A 23 -29.09 -11.67 -30.76
N VAL A 24 -27.76 -11.71 -31.02
CA VAL A 24 -27.03 -12.41 -32.14
C VAL A 24 -27.08 -11.61 -33.47
N SER A 25 -26.02 -11.45 -34.29
CA SER A 25 -24.72 -12.15 -34.48
C SER A 25 -23.60 -11.13 -34.77
N ALA A 26 -22.39 -11.25 -34.24
CA ALA A 26 -21.25 -12.04 -34.78
C ALA A 26 -20.62 -11.54 -36.12
N SER A 27 -19.39 -11.01 -35.99
CA SER A 27 -18.18 -11.44 -36.73
C SER A 27 -18.03 -11.04 -38.22
N CYS A 28 -16.85 -11.06 -38.85
CA CYS A 28 -15.51 -11.46 -38.38
C CYS A 28 -14.38 -10.68 -39.08
N SER A 29 -13.26 -10.57 -38.37
CA SER A 29 -11.86 -10.32 -38.77
C SER A 29 -11.46 -10.19 -40.25
N ILE A 30 -10.51 -9.28 -40.53
CA ILE A 30 -9.11 -9.59 -40.91
C ILE A 30 -8.33 -8.29 -41.12
N GLY A 31 -7.10 -8.22 -40.61
CA GLY A 31 -6.06 -7.28 -41.05
C GLY A 31 -4.72 -8.02 -41.16
N VAL A 32 -3.70 -7.40 -41.79
CA VAL A 32 -2.27 -7.74 -41.66
C VAL A 32 -1.43 -6.71 -42.45
N GLN A 33 -0.53 -6.01 -41.73
CA GLN A 33 0.83 -5.50 -42.10
C GLN A 33 1.01 -4.70 -43.44
N SER A 34 2.09 -3.96 -43.71
CA SER A 34 3.42 -3.84 -43.08
C SER A 34 4.10 -2.49 -43.32
N SER A 35 5.12 -2.17 -42.50
CA SER A 35 6.37 -1.43 -42.82
C SER A 35 6.36 -0.02 -43.45
N ALA A 36 7.20 0.87 -42.89
CA ALA A 36 7.32 2.29 -43.22
C ALA A 36 8.34 2.63 -44.35
N CYS A 37 8.47 3.95 -44.59
CA CYS A 37 9.55 4.74 -45.22
C CYS A 37 9.24 5.46 -46.55
N ASP A 38 9.65 6.74 -46.56
CA ASP A 38 9.94 7.70 -47.65
C ASP A 38 8.90 8.08 -48.72
N GLY A 39 8.72 9.40 -48.88
CA GLY A 39 9.08 10.06 -50.15
C GLY A 39 7.98 10.45 -51.15
N GLU A 40 7.48 11.69 -51.02
CA GLU A 40 6.87 12.54 -52.06
C GLU A 40 5.52 12.13 -52.72
N TYR A 41 4.83 13.17 -53.19
CA TYR A 41 3.47 13.25 -53.72
C TYR A 41 3.10 12.32 -54.90
N VAL A 42 1.81 11.95 -55.01
CA VAL A 42 0.86 12.43 -56.06
C VAL A 42 -0.54 11.76 -55.96
N ASP A 43 -1.59 12.52 -56.31
CA ASP A 43 -3.00 12.18 -56.62
C ASP A 43 -3.78 11.11 -55.83
N ILE A 44 -4.83 11.58 -55.12
CA ILE A 44 -5.99 10.75 -54.72
C ILE A 44 -7.14 10.98 -55.72
N THR A 45 -7.41 9.97 -56.56
CA THR A 45 -8.59 9.97 -57.45
C THR A 45 -9.84 9.46 -56.72
N VAL A 46 -10.90 10.28 -56.63
CA VAL A 46 -12.19 9.90 -56.02
C VAL A 46 -13.26 9.68 -57.09
N SER A 47 -13.98 8.55 -57.05
CA SER A 47 -14.99 8.15 -58.05
C SER A 47 -16.29 7.64 -57.43
N GLY A 48 -17.39 8.40 -57.59
CA GLY A 48 -18.75 8.10 -57.07
C GLY A 48 -18.92 8.57 -55.61
N ARG A 49 -19.83 9.50 -55.23
CA ARG A 49 -21.31 9.63 -55.43
C ARG A 49 -22.07 8.44 -54.82
N TYR A 50 -22.99 8.60 -53.88
CA TYR A 50 -23.83 9.75 -53.45
C TYR A 50 -23.57 10.08 -51.94
N TYR A 51 -23.70 11.28 -51.34
CA TYR A 51 -24.75 12.33 -51.32
C TYR A 51 -26.12 11.85 -50.76
N LEU A 52 -26.84 12.49 -49.83
CA LEU A 52 -26.75 13.68 -48.93
C LEU A 52 -27.57 13.27 -47.65
N SER A 53 -27.65 13.95 -46.50
CA SER A 53 -27.29 15.30 -45.99
C SER A 53 -26.99 15.20 -44.47
N ALA A 54 -26.02 15.92 -43.90
CA ALA A 54 -26.17 17.25 -43.27
C ALA A 54 -27.41 17.36 -42.33
N LEU A 55 -27.32 17.86 -41.10
CA LEU A 55 -26.27 18.63 -40.38
C LEU A 55 -25.67 17.78 -39.22
N GLU A 56 -24.51 18.04 -38.58
CA GLU A 56 -23.39 18.98 -38.78
C GLU A 56 -22.14 18.54 -37.95
N MET A 57 -20.97 19.14 -38.20
CA MET A 57 -19.77 19.16 -37.33
C MET A 57 -19.04 20.49 -37.60
N LEU A 58 -18.55 21.18 -36.56
CA LEU A 58 -17.51 22.24 -36.56
C LEU A 58 -17.32 22.72 -35.09
N GLU A 59 -16.17 23.21 -34.61
CA GLU A 59 -14.84 23.38 -35.22
C GLU A 59 -13.76 23.33 -34.13
N CYS A 60 -12.54 22.90 -34.48
CA CYS A 60 -11.34 23.08 -33.64
C CYS A 60 -10.08 23.13 -34.52
N ALA A 61 -8.98 23.66 -33.98
CA ALA A 61 -7.66 23.83 -34.62
C ALA A 61 -7.59 24.84 -35.78
N ASN A 62 -7.51 26.13 -35.43
CA ASN A 62 -6.75 27.10 -36.23
C ASN A 62 -5.30 27.12 -35.72
N ASN A 63 -4.35 26.56 -36.49
CA ASN A 63 -2.95 27.00 -36.58
C ASN A 63 -2.10 26.05 -37.45
N PHE A 64 -1.71 26.49 -38.65
CA PHE A 64 -0.33 26.56 -39.17
C PHE A 64 -0.28 26.54 -40.71
N GLY A 65 0.53 27.43 -41.30
CA GLY A 65 1.20 27.22 -42.60
C GLY A 65 0.36 27.37 -43.89
N SER A 66 0.69 28.38 -44.70
CA SER A 66 0.13 28.56 -46.05
C SER A 66 0.77 27.62 -47.09
N VAL A 67 -0.05 27.11 -48.02
CA VAL A 67 0.39 26.50 -49.29
C VAL A 67 -0.45 27.08 -50.43
N GLU A 68 0.17 27.29 -51.59
CA GLU A 68 -0.44 27.88 -52.79
C GLU A 68 -0.67 26.81 -53.87
N ILE A 69 -1.77 26.88 -54.62
CA ILE A 69 -2.19 25.87 -55.62
C ILE A 69 -2.74 26.56 -56.87
N ASP A 70 -2.09 26.36 -58.01
CA ASP A 70 -2.61 26.72 -59.33
C ASP A 70 -3.48 25.59 -59.92
N ILE A 71 -4.56 25.95 -60.62
CA ILE A 71 -5.49 25.01 -61.26
C ILE A 71 -5.59 25.31 -62.76
N TYR A 72 -5.29 24.31 -63.59
CA TYR A 72 -5.58 24.32 -65.02
C TYR A 72 -6.82 23.46 -65.33
N LEU A 73 -7.74 24.02 -66.09
CA LEU A 73 -8.88 23.33 -66.71
C LEU A 73 -8.82 23.57 -68.23
N TRP A 74 -9.27 22.59 -69.01
CA TRP A 74 -9.73 22.59 -70.42
C TRP A 74 -9.94 21.10 -70.79
N GLU A 75 -10.85 20.68 -71.67
CA GLU A 75 -12.02 21.32 -72.32
C GLU A 75 -12.96 20.16 -72.73
N ASP A 76 -14.29 20.34 -72.64
CA ASP A 76 -15.32 19.90 -73.62
C ASP A 76 -16.75 19.77 -73.03
N ASP A 77 -17.74 20.02 -73.90
CA ASP A 77 -19.20 19.84 -73.79
C ASP A 77 -19.98 20.50 -72.63
N VAL A 78 -20.35 21.76 -72.92
CA VAL A 78 -21.34 22.62 -72.24
C VAL A 78 -22.79 22.28 -72.64
N VAL A 79 -23.74 22.51 -71.71
CA VAL A 79 -25.14 23.04 -71.81
C VAL A 79 -25.90 22.44 -70.60
N GLY A 80 -26.58 23.16 -69.71
CA GLY A 80 -27.24 24.48 -69.75
C GLY A 80 -28.71 24.28 -69.32
N ASP A 81 -29.39 25.12 -68.54
CA ASP A 81 -29.05 26.41 -67.93
C ASP A 81 -29.64 26.51 -66.50
N ASP A 82 -28.80 26.83 -65.51
CA ASP A 82 -28.98 27.86 -64.45
C ASP A 82 -27.84 27.68 -63.41
N TYR A 83 -27.04 28.67 -63.00
CA TYR A 83 -27.37 29.93 -62.30
C TYR A 83 -28.01 29.72 -60.90
N ILE A 84 -27.59 30.43 -59.83
CA ILE A 84 -26.42 31.29 -59.65
C ILE A 84 -26.11 31.47 -58.15
N THR A 85 -24.84 31.71 -57.79
CA THR A 85 -24.36 32.16 -56.45
C THR A 85 -24.62 31.24 -55.24
N GLY A 86 -23.83 31.30 -54.16
CA GLY A 86 -22.75 32.25 -53.89
C GLY A 86 -21.58 31.66 -53.12
N ILE A 87 -20.57 31.14 -53.83
CA ILE A 87 -19.19 31.16 -53.33
C ILE A 87 -18.67 32.58 -53.55
N THR A 88 -18.77 33.44 -52.53
CA THR A 88 -18.03 34.71 -52.47
C THR A 88 -17.91 35.17 -51.01
N LYS A 89 -16.72 35.64 -50.62
CA LYS A 89 -16.41 36.35 -49.35
C LYS A 89 -16.24 35.52 -48.07
N PHE A 90 -15.28 34.60 -48.12
CA PHE A 90 -14.30 34.40 -47.05
C PHE A 90 -12.94 34.41 -47.79
N PHE A 91 -12.07 35.42 -47.75
CA PHE A 91 -11.93 36.59 -46.86
C PHE A 91 -11.94 37.94 -47.61
N GLN A 92 -12.34 39.02 -46.91
CA GLN A 92 -11.55 40.25 -46.70
C GLN A 92 -12.39 41.30 -45.96
N ALA A 93 -11.91 41.77 -44.80
CA ALA A 93 -11.96 43.19 -44.36
C ALA A 93 -11.63 43.36 -42.86
N VAL A 94 -10.34 43.45 -42.52
CA VAL A 94 -9.86 44.50 -41.61
C VAL A 94 -8.54 45.02 -42.17
N GLU A 95 -8.59 46.09 -42.95
CA GLU A 95 -7.64 47.21 -42.84
C GLU A 95 -8.07 48.41 -43.69
N SER A 96 -7.49 49.56 -43.39
CA SER A 96 -7.71 50.87 -44.02
C SER A 96 -6.56 51.80 -43.63
N PRO A 97 -6.34 52.94 -44.29
CA PRO A 97 -6.66 53.34 -45.66
C PRO A 97 -5.38 53.73 -46.44
N THR A 98 -5.52 54.56 -47.49
CA THR A 98 -4.48 55.45 -48.09
C THR A 98 -3.34 54.90 -48.97
N TYR A 99 -3.42 55.29 -50.27
CA TYR A 99 -2.35 55.77 -51.18
C TYR A 99 -1.39 54.83 -51.97
N CYS A 100 -1.52 54.94 -53.31
CA CYS A 100 -0.48 55.04 -54.36
C CYS A 100 0.63 53.97 -54.54
N ALA A 101 0.36 53.03 -55.46
CA ALA A 101 0.99 52.88 -56.79
C ALA A 101 2.52 52.99 -57.02
N TYR A 102 3.03 52.06 -57.87
CA TYR A 102 4.29 52.07 -58.65
C TYR A 102 5.62 51.88 -57.86
N VAL A 103 6.69 51.21 -58.34
CA VAL A 103 6.89 50.18 -59.39
C VAL A 103 8.35 49.60 -59.36
N ASP A 104 8.60 48.52 -60.12
CA ASP A 104 9.89 47.99 -60.68
C ASP A 104 11.03 47.31 -59.87
N TYR A 105 11.28 46.05 -60.29
CA TYR A 105 12.54 45.39 -60.73
C TYR A 105 13.89 45.46 -59.98
N SER A 106 14.49 44.26 -59.84
CA SER A 106 15.75 43.89 -60.54
C SER A 106 15.66 42.39 -60.93
N HIS A 107 15.79 41.93 -62.19
CA HIS A 107 16.94 41.92 -63.12
C HIS A 107 18.19 41.20 -62.55
N THR A 108 18.77 40.19 -63.20
CA THR A 108 19.19 40.07 -64.63
C THR A 108 19.05 38.60 -65.13
N PHE A 109 19.08 38.24 -66.43
CA PHE A 109 20.19 38.34 -67.40
C PHE A 109 19.74 38.12 -68.88
N THR A 110 20.26 38.93 -69.83
CA THR A 110 20.43 38.69 -71.31
C THR A 110 19.21 38.29 -72.20
N GLU A 111 19.04 38.71 -73.46
CA GLU A 111 19.88 39.51 -74.39
C GLU A 111 19.05 40.22 -75.52
N GLU A 112 19.65 41.25 -76.15
CA GLU A 112 19.38 41.98 -77.43
C GLU A 112 17.96 42.27 -78.04
N LEU A 113 17.61 43.58 -78.01
CA LEU A 113 17.25 44.49 -79.16
C LEU A 113 16.07 44.23 -80.15
N GLY A 114 15.12 45.19 -80.27
CA GLY A 114 14.11 45.19 -81.36
C GLY A 114 13.04 46.32 -81.50
N SER A 115 13.43 47.57 -81.81
CA SER A 115 12.67 48.63 -82.56
C SER A 115 11.17 49.00 -82.32
N PHE A 116 10.94 50.21 -81.74
CA PHE A 116 10.15 51.38 -82.25
C PHE A 116 8.83 51.24 -83.08
N ALA A 117 7.74 51.94 -82.63
CA ALA A 117 7.07 53.12 -83.25
C ALA A 117 5.50 53.17 -83.35
N GLY A 118 4.88 54.30 -82.91
CA GLY A 118 3.52 54.80 -83.29
C GLY A 118 2.28 54.17 -82.61
N GLY A 119 1.08 54.78 -82.57
CA GLY A 119 0.66 56.16 -82.88
C GLY A 119 -0.88 56.40 -83.02
N THR A 120 -1.39 57.51 -82.46
CA THR A 120 -2.65 58.27 -82.79
C THR A 120 -4.09 57.72 -82.58
N GLU A 121 -4.86 58.51 -81.81
CA GLU A 121 -6.27 58.98 -81.98
C GLU A 121 -7.53 58.07 -81.80
N GLY A 122 -8.57 58.65 -81.17
CA GLY A 122 -9.93 58.09 -81.06
C GLY A 122 -10.83 58.76 -79.99
N ASN A 123 -11.43 59.92 -80.28
CA ASN A 123 -12.27 60.68 -79.32
C ASN A 123 -13.75 60.24 -79.28
N THR A 124 -14.39 60.27 -78.10
CA THR A 124 -15.73 60.86 -77.89
C THR A 124 -15.98 61.17 -76.40
N ILE A 125 -16.72 62.25 -76.13
CA ILE A 125 -17.17 62.70 -74.79
C ILE A 125 -18.58 63.30 -74.96
N GLU A 126 -19.49 63.10 -74.00
CA GLU A 126 -20.59 64.05 -73.78
C GLU A 126 -21.04 64.07 -72.30
N ILE A 127 -21.53 65.23 -71.84
CA ILE A 127 -21.84 65.57 -70.43
C ILE A 127 -23.06 66.53 -70.41
N TYR A 128 -23.89 66.51 -69.36
CA TYR A 128 -24.99 67.46 -69.08
C TYR A 128 -24.69 68.27 -67.79
N SER A 129 -25.04 69.55 -67.57
CA SER A 129 -26.01 70.54 -68.13
C SER A 129 -25.57 72.01 -67.74
N ILE A 130 -26.29 73.17 -67.73
CA ILE A 130 -27.72 73.57 -67.85
C ILE A 130 -27.90 75.10 -68.16
N SER A 131 -29.14 75.52 -68.52
CA SER A 131 -29.79 76.88 -68.50
C SER A 131 -29.17 78.21 -69.10
N GLU A 132 -29.63 78.62 -70.33
CA GLU A 132 -30.15 79.99 -70.77
C GLU A 132 -29.22 81.27 -70.88
N ILE A 133 -29.45 82.44 -71.59
CA ILE A 133 -30.47 82.99 -72.57
C ILE A 133 -30.04 84.25 -73.47
N ASN A 134 -30.60 84.39 -74.70
CA ASN A 134 -30.97 85.51 -75.66
C ASN A 134 -30.28 86.95 -75.91
N ASN A 135 -29.83 87.25 -77.19
CA ASN A 135 -29.78 88.52 -78.06
C ASN A 135 -28.80 89.76 -77.83
N GLY A 136 -28.48 90.79 -78.71
CA GLY A 136 -28.81 91.25 -80.14
C GLY A 136 -28.07 92.58 -80.68
N PRO A 137 -28.18 93.08 -81.99
CA PRO A 137 -27.15 93.96 -82.71
C PRO A 137 -27.50 95.13 -83.79
N TYR A 138 -26.50 95.92 -84.35
CA TYR A 138 -26.34 96.68 -85.71
C TYR A 138 -25.90 98.23 -85.95
N THR A 139 -25.73 98.76 -87.23
CA THR A 139 -24.90 99.96 -87.78
C THR A 139 -25.59 100.96 -88.84
N GLY A 140 -25.09 102.00 -89.64
CA GLY A 140 -23.80 102.61 -90.23
C GLY A 140 -23.91 104.02 -91.03
N ASP A 141 -22.99 104.51 -91.94
CA ASP A 141 -22.76 105.98 -92.40
C ASP A 141 -22.35 106.39 -93.93
N CYS A 142 -21.99 107.68 -94.35
CA CYS A 142 -21.92 108.28 -95.77
C CYS A 142 -20.95 109.52 -96.15
N THR A 143 -20.62 109.83 -97.45
CA THR A 143 -19.83 111.07 -97.90
C THR A 143 -19.90 111.72 -99.34
N THR A 144 -20.76 111.37 -100.34
CA THR A 144 -20.63 111.93 -101.74
C THR A 144 -21.92 112.29 -102.52
N SER A 145 -21.95 113.42 -103.27
CA SER A 145 -22.85 113.65 -104.44
C SER A 145 -22.48 114.90 -105.30
N PRO A 146 -22.61 114.89 -106.66
CA PRO A 146 -22.28 116.03 -107.52
C PRO A 146 -23.45 116.75 -108.27
N GLN A 147 -23.37 118.09 -108.31
CA GLN A 147 -23.78 119.00 -109.41
C GLN A 147 -25.26 119.16 -109.82
N ASN A 148 -25.95 120.14 -109.20
CA ASN A 148 -26.60 121.32 -109.82
C ASN A 148 -27.33 122.08 -108.67
N VAL A 149 -27.02 123.35 -108.33
CA VAL A 149 -27.33 124.59 -109.08
C VAL A 149 -28.81 124.59 -109.47
N ASP A 150 -29.70 125.33 -108.79
CA ASP A 150 -29.54 126.74 -108.38
C ASP A 150 -29.02 127.03 -106.94
N ILE A 151 -28.40 128.21 -106.82
CA ILE A 151 -27.76 128.95 -105.70
C ILE A 151 -28.51 129.02 -104.33
N THR A 152 -27.92 129.41 -103.17
CA THR A 152 -26.79 130.33 -102.84
C THR A 152 -25.97 130.00 -101.56
N PHE A 153 -24.65 130.28 -101.61
CA PHE A 153 -23.68 130.67 -100.53
C PHE A 153 -23.45 129.81 -99.25
N GLY A 154 -22.16 129.54 -98.94
CA GLY A 154 -21.63 129.00 -97.68
C GLY A 154 -20.49 129.85 -97.09
N GLN A 155 -20.03 129.57 -95.86
CA GLN A 155 -19.30 130.57 -95.03
C GLN A 155 -17.83 130.29 -94.62
N CYS A 156 -17.29 129.07 -94.78
CA CYS A 156 -15.84 128.85 -94.64
C CYS A 156 -15.26 127.97 -95.76
N GLY A 157 -14.05 128.31 -96.24
CA GLY A 157 -13.35 127.56 -97.29
C GLY A 157 -12.05 126.84 -96.86
N SER A 158 -11.43 127.17 -95.72
CA SER A 158 -10.20 126.49 -95.25
C SER A 158 -9.82 126.82 -93.80
N GLY A 159 -9.09 125.88 -93.17
CA GLY A 159 -8.56 125.97 -91.79
C GLY A 159 -8.97 124.78 -90.93
N VAL A 160 -8.22 124.47 -89.87
CA VAL A 160 -8.50 123.31 -89.00
C VAL A 160 -9.87 123.42 -88.31
N CYS A 161 -10.29 124.64 -87.98
CA CYS A 161 -11.62 124.92 -87.43
C CYS A 161 -12.71 125.12 -88.50
N CYS A 162 -12.56 124.53 -89.70
CA CYS A 162 -13.62 124.51 -90.72
C CYS A 162 -13.92 123.08 -91.18
N ASP A 163 -15.21 122.82 -91.39
CA ASP A 163 -15.73 121.52 -91.79
C ASP A 163 -15.86 121.46 -93.31
N LEU A 164 -15.04 120.61 -93.93
CA LEU A 164 -15.01 120.43 -95.37
C LEU A 164 -16.19 119.59 -95.89
N SER A 165 -16.97 118.95 -95.01
CA SER A 165 -18.19 118.23 -95.37
C SER A 165 -19.44 119.14 -95.39
N THR A 166 -19.49 120.18 -94.55
CA THR A 166 -20.63 121.12 -94.46
C THR A 166 -20.33 122.57 -94.86
N CYS A 167 -19.08 122.90 -95.21
CA CYS A 167 -18.61 124.24 -95.63
C CYS A 167 -18.83 125.38 -94.62
N ASN A 168 -18.86 125.04 -93.33
CA ASN A 168 -19.04 125.97 -92.21
C ASN A 168 -17.84 125.93 -91.24
N TYR A 169 -17.79 126.87 -90.30
CA TYR A 169 -16.88 126.78 -89.15
C TYR A 169 -17.27 125.60 -88.27
N ARG A 170 -16.28 124.81 -87.83
CA ARG A 170 -16.49 123.74 -86.85
C ARG A 170 -16.87 124.37 -85.51
N LEU A 171 -17.87 123.77 -84.85
CA LEU A 171 -18.41 124.23 -83.58
C LEU A 171 -17.31 124.35 -82.49
N PRO A 172 -17.54 125.13 -81.42
CA PRO A 172 -16.55 125.30 -80.34
C PRO A 172 -16.12 124.01 -79.64
N SER A 173 -16.85 122.91 -79.83
CA SER A 173 -16.52 121.57 -79.35
C SER A 173 -15.48 120.81 -80.19
N TYR A 174 -15.02 121.36 -81.32
CA TYR A 174 -14.02 120.68 -82.14
C TYR A 174 -12.60 120.92 -81.63
N LYS A 175 -11.87 119.83 -81.37
CA LYS A 175 -10.48 119.80 -80.93
C LYS A 175 -9.55 120.24 -82.07
N CYS A 176 -8.59 121.12 -81.78
CA CYS A 176 -7.68 121.69 -82.79
C CYS A 176 -6.23 121.88 -82.28
N GLY A 177 -5.98 121.61 -81.01
CA GLY A 177 -4.67 121.32 -80.42
C GLY A 177 -4.87 120.23 -79.36
N GLU A 178 -3.87 119.39 -79.19
CA GLU A 178 -3.90 118.14 -78.39
C GLU A 178 -2.66 118.14 -77.49
N ASP A 179 -2.82 117.68 -76.25
CA ASP A 179 -1.75 117.47 -75.25
C ASP A 179 -0.79 118.67 -75.04
N ILE A 180 -1.35 119.87 -74.84
CA ILE A 180 -0.60 121.12 -74.69
C ILE A 180 -0.09 121.43 -73.26
N GLN A 181 -0.51 120.65 -72.26
CA GLN A 181 0.02 120.64 -70.88
C GLN A 181 -0.09 119.22 -70.28
N THR A 182 0.65 118.94 -69.20
CA THR A 182 0.71 117.64 -68.51
C THR A 182 0.83 117.85 -67.00
N ASP A 183 0.25 116.96 -66.19
CA ASP A 183 0.39 116.95 -64.71
C ASP A 183 0.44 115.50 -64.16
N TYR A 184 0.98 115.29 -62.96
CA TYR A 184 1.22 113.98 -62.31
C TYR A 184 0.73 113.93 -60.85
N GLY A 185 0.01 112.86 -60.48
CA GLY A 185 -0.49 112.69 -59.10
C GLY A 185 -1.08 111.30 -58.85
N CYS A 186 -1.80 111.15 -57.74
CA CYS A 186 -2.38 109.90 -57.27
C CYS A 186 -3.93 109.90 -57.35
N PRO A 187 -4.54 109.87 -58.55
CA PRO A 187 -5.97 110.07 -58.72
C PRO A 187 -6.84 108.87 -58.31
N TRP A 188 -6.24 107.69 -58.08
CA TRP A 188 -6.96 106.47 -57.66
C TRP A 188 -6.86 106.20 -56.16
N GLY A 189 -5.75 106.56 -55.52
CA GLY A 189 -5.56 106.50 -54.07
C GLY A 189 -4.09 106.67 -53.67
N THR A 190 -3.77 106.55 -52.38
CA THR A 190 -2.39 106.68 -51.84
C THR A 190 -2.03 105.49 -50.93
N SER A 191 -2.71 104.37 -51.14
CA SER A 191 -2.48 103.09 -50.47
C SER A 191 -1.38 102.30 -51.19
N PRO A 192 -0.81 101.26 -50.56
CA PRO A 192 -0.03 100.26 -51.28
C PRO A 192 -0.88 99.60 -52.37
N GLY A 193 -0.36 99.52 -53.60
CA GLY A 193 -1.08 99.06 -54.79
C GLY A 193 -1.97 100.10 -55.50
N ASP A 194 -2.01 101.37 -55.08
CA ASP A 194 -2.65 102.45 -55.85
C ASP A 194 -1.66 103.06 -56.86
N ASP A 195 -2.05 103.15 -58.14
CA ASP A 195 -1.19 103.54 -59.27
C ASP A 195 -0.88 105.05 -59.37
N VAL A 196 0.23 105.39 -60.04
CA VAL A 196 0.60 106.78 -60.39
C VAL A 196 -0.12 107.21 -61.67
N GLY A 197 -0.74 108.39 -61.68
CA GLY A 197 -1.47 108.94 -62.82
C GLY A 197 -0.78 110.10 -63.53
N VAL A 198 -1.03 110.21 -64.83
CA VAL A 198 -0.74 111.37 -65.70
C VAL A 198 -1.99 111.81 -66.46
N HIS A 199 -2.19 113.11 -66.66
CA HIS A 199 -3.23 113.63 -67.56
C HIS A 199 -2.79 114.85 -68.36
N TYR A 200 -3.50 115.14 -69.46
CA TYR A 200 -3.10 116.10 -70.48
C TYR A 200 -4.20 117.14 -70.77
N ALA A 201 -3.80 118.33 -71.26
CA ALA A 201 -4.72 119.43 -71.57
C ALA A 201 -4.90 119.66 -73.09
N ASP A 202 -6.14 119.80 -73.53
CA ASP A 202 -6.53 119.92 -74.93
C ASP A 202 -7.07 121.29 -75.30
N LYS A 203 -6.94 121.73 -76.56
CA LYS A 203 -7.40 123.03 -77.04
C LYS A 203 -8.38 122.95 -78.20
N TYR A 204 -9.44 123.76 -78.09
CA TYR A 204 -10.64 123.67 -78.94
C TYR A 204 -10.86 124.92 -79.81
N CYS A 205 -11.73 124.80 -80.82
CA CYS A 205 -12.11 125.87 -81.74
C CYS A 205 -13.03 126.92 -81.10
N SER A 206 -13.26 128.06 -81.78
CA SER A 206 -14.15 129.12 -81.30
C SER A 206 -15.55 129.14 -81.95
N GLY A 207 -15.88 128.19 -82.83
CA GLY A 207 -17.16 128.16 -83.58
C GLY A 207 -17.36 129.28 -84.61
N SER A 208 -16.40 130.20 -84.74
CA SER A 208 -16.57 131.50 -85.40
C SER A 208 -15.30 131.99 -86.11
N SER A 209 -14.23 131.19 -86.07
CA SER A 209 -12.93 131.46 -86.67
C SER A 209 -12.34 130.17 -87.20
N SER A 210 -11.54 130.25 -88.27
CA SER A 210 -10.77 129.13 -88.81
C SER A 210 -9.51 128.79 -87.98
N SER A 211 -9.21 129.59 -86.94
CA SER A 211 -8.03 129.48 -86.07
C SER A 211 -8.33 128.84 -84.72
N CYS A 212 -7.36 128.10 -84.16
CA CYS A 212 -7.50 127.35 -82.90
C CYS A 212 -7.36 128.26 -81.65
N THR A 213 -8.38 129.06 -81.37
CA THR A 213 -8.36 130.08 -80.30
C THR A 213 -9.51 129.97 -79.29
N GLY A 214 -10.08 128.76 -79.11
CA GLY A 214 -11.07 128.48 -78.08
C GLY A 214 -10.46 127.98 -76.76
N SER A 215 -11.31 127.35 -75.96
CA SER A 215 -11.05 126.88 -74.60
C SER A 215 -9.91 125.85 -74.52
N ILE A 216 -9.29 125.76 -73.33
CA ILE A 216 -8.46 124.62 -72.94
C ILE A 216 -9.26 123.79 -71.93
N MET A 217 -9.25 122.46 -72.05
CA MET A 217 -9.84 121.54 -71.07
C MET A 217 -8.92 120.35 -70.82
N TRP A 218 -8.80 119.92 -69.58
CA TRP A 218 -8.04 118.73 -69.21
C TRP A 218 -8.81 117.45 -69.53
N GLY A 219 -8.10 116.44 -70.04
CA GLY A 219 -8.57 115.08 -70.19
C GLY A 219 -8.62 114.32 -68.86
N ALA A 220 -9.11 113.09 -68.92
CA ALA A 220 -9.09 112.18 -67.77
C ALA A 220 -7.68 111.67 -67.46
N TRP A 221 -7.46 111.25 -66.21
CA TRP A 221 -6.22 110.61 -65.80
C TRP A 221 -6.03 109.24 -66.45
N SER A 222 -4.78 108.95 -66.80
CA SER A 222 -4.28 107.73 -67.43
C SER A 222 -3.05 107.23 -66.66
N VAL A 223 -2.85 105.91 -66.56
CA VAL A 223 -1.79 105.37 -65.69
C VAL A 223 -0.40 105.69 -66.26
N GLN A 224 0.48 106.17 -65.39
CA GLN A 224 1.87 106.53 -65.68
C GLN A 224 2.85 105.44 -65.20
N ASP A 225 2.60 104.87 -64.03
CA ASP A 225 3.37 103.78 -63.44
C ASP A 225 2.42 102.93 -62.57
N ASN A 226 2.54 101.59 -62.63
CA ASN A 226 1.64 100.71 -61.87
C ASN A 226 2.33 100.28 -60.58
N CYS A 227 1.68 100.45 -59.43
CA CYS A 227 2.29 100.12 -58.14
C CYS A 227 1.92 98.68 -57.73
N ASN A 228 2.93 97.89 -57.33
CA ASN A 228 2.69 96.56 -56.76
C ASN A 228 2.11 96.68 -55.34
N SER A 229 1.61 95.57 -54.76
CA SER A 229 1.07 95.53 -53.39
C SER A 229 2.00 96.09 -52.32
N ASP A 230 3.30 96.04 -52.58
CA ASP A 230 4.37 96.36 -51.63
C ASP A 230 4.89 97.81 -51.84
N GLU A 231 4.27 98.55 -52.77
CA GLU A 231 4.66 99.89 -53.22
C GLU A 231 3.45 100.85 -53.26
N MET A 232 3.65 102.14 -53.01
CA MET A 232 2.58 103.15 -52.94
C MET A 232 2.83 104.39 -53.80
N CYS A 233 1.76 105.02 -54.31
CA CYS A 233 1.80 106.30 -55.00
C CYS A 233 2.02 107.49 -54.04
N ILE A 234 2.75 108.51 -54.50
CA ILE A 234 2.94 109.80 -53.80
C ILE A 234 2.76 110.95 -54.80
N ASP A 235 1.93 111.94 -54.47
CA ASP A 235 1.59 113.05 -55.39
C ASP A 235 2.81 113.81 -55.92
N ASN A 236 2.75 114.23 -57.20
CA ASN A 236 3.84 114.89 -57.95
C ASN A 236 5.09 114.01 -58.21
N ASN A 237 5.07 112.71 -57.89
CA ASN A 237 6.16 111.77 -58.18
C ASN A 237 5.75 110.81 -59.32
N PRO A 238 6.51 110.70 -60.44
CA PRO A 238 6.12 109.86 -61.57
C PRO A 238 6.41 108.35 -61.41
N SER A 239 6.66 107.85 -60.19
CA SER A 239 6.97 106.43 -59.91
C SER A 239 6.75 106.02 -58.44
N CYS A 240 6.44 104.74 -58.20
CA CYS A 240 6.06 104.14 -56.90
C CYS A 240 7.20 104.05 -55.85
N GLN A 241 6.89 103.75 -54.57
CA GLN A 241 7.85 103.63 -53.45
C GLN A 241 7.48 102.51 -52.45
N ALA A 242 8.45 101.73 -51.92
CA ALA A 242 8.22 100.48 -51.16
C ALA A 242 8.18 100.57 -49.61
N VAL A 243 7.61 99.55 -48.94
CA VAL A 243 7.50 99.40 -47.46
C VAL A 243 8.01 98.03 -46.93
N GLY A 244 8.10 97.84 -45.59
CA GLY A 244 8.85 96.74 -44.94
C GLY A 244 8.03 95.61 -44.25
N CYS A 245 6.93 95.93 -43.57
CA CYS A 245 5.86 94.98 -43.20
C CYS A 245 4.50 95.71 -43.15
N SER A 246 3.44 94.99 -43.49
CA SER A 246 2.05 95.44 -43.58
C SER A 246 1.12 94.72 -42.59
N SER A 247 1.49 93.50 -42.19
CA SER A 247 0.73 92.62 -41.30
C SER A 247 1.66 91.74 -40.46
N ASP A 248 1.16 91.17 -39.37
CA ASP A 248 1.93 90.28 -38.49
C ASP A 248 2.38 88.99 -39.22
N SER A 249 1.58 88.52 -40.18
CA SER A 249 1.91 87.39 -41.06
C SER A 249 3.13 87.63 -41.97
N ASP A 250 3.53 88.89 -42.18
CA ASP A 250 4.74 89.23 -42.95
C ASP A 250 6.01 89.00 -42.11
N CYS A 251 5.86 88.90 -40.78
CA CYS A 251 6.95 88.75 -39.82
C CYS A 251 7.25 87.30 -39.43
N GLY A 252 6.29 86.40 -39.61
CA GLY A 252 6.42 84.99 -39.28
C GLY A 252 5.08 84.28 -39.20
N THR A 253 5.11 83.02 -38.76
CA THR A 253 3.90 82.25 -38.44
C THR A 253 4.00 81.76 -37.00
N ASP A 254 2.98 82.07 -36.21
CA ASP A 254 2.85 81.64 -34.82
C ASP A 254 2.93 80.11 -34.68
N GLY A 255 3.58 79.62 -33.63
CA GLY A 255 3.72 78.17 -33.46
C GLY A 255 4.55 77.71 -32.26
N TRP A 256 4.53 76.40 -32.03
CA TRP A 256 5.24 75.74 -30.93
C TRP A 256 6.76 75.71 -31.15
N VAL A 257 7.53 76.10 -30.13
CA VAL A 257 8.99 76.16 -30.13
C VAL A 257 9.59 75.49 -28.89
N GLY A 258 10.85 75.06 -28.98
CA GLY A 258 11.52 74.27 -27.93
C GLY A 258 10.97 72.82 -27.84
N SER A 259 11.39 72.08 -26.82
CA SER A 259 10.88 70.74 -26.51
C SER A 259 9.65 70.80 -25.59
N THR A 260 8.82 69.75 -25.61
CA THR A 260 7.80 69.55 -24.56
C THR A 260 8.46 69.25 -23.20
N TYR A 261 7.79 69.60 -22.11
CA TYR A 261 8.21 69.30 -20.74
C TYR A 261 6.99 69.20 -19.81
N CYS A 262 7.15 68.52 -18.67
CA CYS A 262 6.08 68.39 -17.67
C CYS A 262 6.03 69.60 -16.74
N SER A 263 4.84 70.09 -16.41
CA SER A 263 4.63 71.14 -15.40
C SER A 263 3.35 70.86 -14.61
N GLY A 264 3.50 70.24 -13.44
CA GLY A 264 2.40 69.52 -12.80
C GLY A 264 2.25 68.14 -13.45
N ASN A 265 1.01 67.63 -13.54
CA ASN A 265 0.72 66.35 -14.19
C ASN A 265 0.70 66.45 -15.72
N ASP A 266 0.72 67.66 -16.30
CA ASP A 266 0.42 67.92 -17.71
C ASP A 266 1.65 68.33 -18.55
N VAL A 267 1.53 68.20 -19.88
CA VAL A 267 2.57 68.55 -20.85
C VAL A 267 2.43 70.00 -21.31
N TYR A 268 3.52 70.77 -21.20
CA TYR A 268 3.67 72.14 -21.67
C TYR A 268 4.73 72.23 -22.77
N GLN A 269 4.65 73.27 -23.59
CA GLN A 269 5.69 73.69 -24.53
C GLN A 269 5.63 75.21 -24.69
N SER A 270 6.69 75.85 -25.18
CA SER A 270 6.63 77.27 -25.50
C SER A 270 5.89 77.50 -26.82
N TYR A 271 5.03 78.52 -26.87
CA TYR A 271 4.38 79.01 -28.08
C TYR A 271 4.96 80.39 -28.43
N ARG A 272 5.40 80.56 -29.67
CA ARG A 272 5.92 81.82 -30.22
C ARG A 272 4.83 82.55 -30.98
N THR A 273 4.69 83.85 -30.72
CA THR A 273 3.92 84.78 -31.55
C THR A 273 4.83 85.75 -32.29
N TYR A 274 4.40 86.29 -33.43
CA TYR A 274 5.10 87.33 -34.20
C TYR A 274 4.24 88.59 -34.33
N ASP A 275 4.87 89.77 -34.32
CA ASP A 275 4.19 91.08 -34.39
C ASP A 275 4.89 92.02 -35.40
N CYS A 276 4.14 92.70 -36.26
CA CYS A 276 4.61 93.79 -37.13
C CYS A 276 4.40 95.15 -36.45
N ASN A 277 5.49 95.83 -36.11
CA ASN A 277 5.49 97.14 -35.49
C ASN A 277 5.44 98.23 -36.56
N ASN A 278 4.50 99.18 -36.43
CA ASN A 278 4.24 100.29 -37.38
C ASN A 278 3.90 99.81 -38.82
N PRO A 279 2.93 98.89 -38.99
CA PRO A 279 2.56 98.30 -40.29
C PRO A 279 2.17 99.34 -41.33
N GLY A 280 2.47 99.07 -42.60
CA GLY A 280 2.08 99.91 -43.73
C GLY A 280 2.81 101.26 -43.81
N THR A 281 3.93 101.41 -43.10
CA THR A 281 4.77 102.62 -43.12
C THR A 281 6.18 102.33 -43.62
N PRO A 282 6.94 103.35 -44.10
CA PRO A 282 8.39 103.23 -44.35
C PRO A 282 9.26 102.95 -43.09
N SER A 283 8.64 102.77 -41.91
CA SER A 283 9.27 102.51 -40.61
C SER A 283 8.78 101.21 -39.96
N SER A 284 8.23 100.30 -40.76
CA SER A 284 7.71 98.99 -40.35
C SER A 284 8.82 98.01 -39.97
N SER A 285 8.62 97.19 -38.92
CA SER A 285 9.63 96.21 -38.44
C SER A 285 9.07 95.11 -37.54
N CYS A 286 9.66 93.92 -37.58
CA CYS A 286 9.12 92.71 -36.94
C CYS A 286 9.71 92.39 -35.55
N SER A 287 8.89 91.78 -34.68
CA SER A 287 9.28 91.22 -33.37
C SER A 287 8.62 89.85 -33.13
N SER A 288 9.04 89.14 -32.06
CA SER A 288 8.46 87.86 -31.66
C SER A 288 8.59 87.58 -30.15
N THR A 289 7.61 86.89 -29.55
CA THR A 289 7.56 86.60 -28.11
C THR A 289 7.29 85.12 -27.83
N ASP A 290 8.02 84.50 -26.89
CA ASP A 290 7.81 83.11 -26.46
C ASP A 290 7.08 83.05 -25.11
N THR A 291 5.99 82.26 -25.02
CA THR A 291 5.23 82.05 -23.78
C THR A 291 5.03 80.56 -23.47
N PRO A 292 5.13 80.10 -22.21
CA PRO A 292 4.76 78.73 -21.84
C PRO A 292 3.25 78.50 -22.00
N THR A 293 2.85 77.46 -22.73
CA THR A 293 1.44 77.12 -22.96
C THR A 293 1.20 75.63 -22.71
N LEU A 294 0.05 75.32 -22.10
CA LEU A 294 -0.43 73.96 -21.88
C LEU A 294 -0.73 73.31 -23.23
N LYS A 295 -0.13 72.16 -23.51
CA LYS A 295 -0.22 71.48 -24.82
C LYS A 295 -1.07 70.21 -24.76
N GLN A 296 -0.98 69.44 -23.68
CA GLN A 296 -1.74 68.21 -23.49
C GLN A 296 -1.96 67.94 -22.00
N ASN A 297 -3.21 67.68 -21.61
CA ASN A 297 -3.53 67.20 -20.26
C ASN A 297 -3.28 65.69 -20.16
N CYS A 298 -2.79 65.22 -19.02
CA CYS A 298 -2.55 63.80 -18.77
C CYS A 298 -3.55 63.26 -17.74
N PRO A 299 -4.23 62.11 -17.99
CA PRO A 299 -5.16 61.53 -17.01
C PRO A 299 -4.49 61.15 -15.69
N ASP A 300 -3.33 60.49 -15.76
CA ASP A 300 -2.58 60.02 -14.60
C ASP A 300 -1.40 60.96 -14.29
N THR A 301 -0.37 60.98 -15.15
CA THR A 301 0.84 61.77 -14.94
C THR A 301 1.63 62.07 -16.23
N CYS A 302 2.63 62.95 -16.11
CA CYS A 302 3.57 63.29 -17.17
C CYS A 302 4.99 62.91 -16.75
N SER A 303 5.73 62.29 -17.66
CA SER A 303 7.18 62.05 -17.52
C SER A 303 7.89 62.36 -18.83
N GLY A 304 9.11 62.92 -18.75
CA GLY A 304 9.92 63.23 -19.94
C GLY A 304 9.33 64.25 -20.93
N GLY A 305 8.24 64.95 -20.58
CA GLY A 305 7.51 65.82 -21.51
C GLY A 305 6.49 65.08 -22.38
N SER A 306 5.94 63.97 -21.89
CA SER A 306 4.82 63.22 -22.48
C SER A 306 3.94 62.62 -21.38
N CYS A 307 2.66 62.40 -21.68
CA CYS A 307 1.77 61.69 -20.75
C CYS A 307 2.14 60.22 -20.67
N VAL A 308 2.15 59.66 -19.45
CA VAL A 308 2.35 58.22 -19.21
C VAL A 308 1.21 57.72 -18.34
N GLY A 309 0.50 56.70 -18.83
CA GLY A 309 -0.56 56.04 -18.06
C GLY A 309 0.02 55.06 -17.04
N ILE A 310 -0.75 54.77 -16.00
CA ILE A 310 -0.42 53.69 -15.04
C ILE A 310 -1.20 52.43 -15.47
N ALA A 311 -0.47 51.35 -15.75
CA ALA A 311 -1.04 50.12 -16.29
C ALA A 311 -1.79 49.28 -15.24
N CYS A 312 -1.37 49.35 -13.98
CA CYS A 312 -2.00 48.64 -12.86
C CYS A 312 -1.63 49.28 -11.51
N TYR A 313 -2.55 49.17 -10.53
CA TYR A 313 -2.34 49.58 -9.13
C TYR A 313 -2.36 48.38 -8.17
N SER A 314 -2.84 47.24 -8.64
CA SER A 314 -2.98 45.96 -7.96
C SER A 314 -3.02 44.83 -8.98
N ASP A 315 -2.80 43.60 -8.53
CA ASP A 315 -2.82 42.39 -9.37
C ASP A 315 -4.20 42.16 -10.03
N LEU A 316 -5.27 42.57 -9.36
CA LEU A 316 -6.65 42.54 -9.84
C LEU A 316 -6.89 43.42 -11.09
N ASP A 317 -6.08 44.46 -11.30
CA ASP A 317 -6.13 45.28 -12.52
C ASP A 317 -5.53 44.55 -13.73
N CYS A 318 -4.71 43.52 -13.49
CA CYS A 318 -4.05 42.71 -14.52
C CYS A 318 -4.86 41.46 -14.90
N GLY A 319 -5.66 40.94 -13.98
CA GLY A 319 -6.56 39.81 -14.24
C GLY A 319 -7.11 39.20 -12.95
N THR A 320 -7.79 38.07 -13.08
CA THR A 320 -8.18 37.21 -11.96
C THR A 320 -7.50 35.87 -12.11
N ASP A 321 -6.75 35.46 -11.10
CA ASP A 321 -6.13 34.14 -11.02
C ASP A 321 -7.15 33.01 -11.22
N GLY A 322 -6.75 32.00 -11.99
CA GLY A 322 -7.65 30.88 -12.26
C GLY A 322 -7.14 29.87 -13.27
N TRP A 323 -7.98 28.87 -13.50
CA TRP A 323 -7.72 27.79 -14.44
C TRP A 323 -7.82 28.26 -15.89
N ALA A 324 -6.80 27.95 -16.68
CA ALA A 324 -6.73 28.20 -18.11
C ALA A 324 -6.75 26.89 -18.91
N GLY A 325 -7.36 26.92 -20.09
CA GLY A 325 -7.43 25.76 -20.98
C GLY A 325 -8.30 24.60 -20.47
N SER A 326 -8.22 23.49 -21.19
CA SER A 326 -8.80 22.20 -20.80
C SER A 326 -7.82 21.41 -19.95
N ASN A 327 -8.32 20.37 -19.27
CA ASN A 327 -7.45 19.34 -18.70
C ASN A 327 -6.61 18.67 -19.81
N TYR A 328 -5.37 18.30 -19.50
CA TYR A 328 -4.46 17.58 -20.39
C TYR A 328 -3.60 16.59 -19.59
N CYS A 329 -2.90 15.69 -20.27
CA CYS A 329 -2.08 14.68 -19.62
C CYS A 329 -0.61 15.09 -19.56
N SER A 330 0.04 14.93 -18.41
CA SER A 330 1.47 15.18 -18.23
C SER A 330 2.01 14.28 -17.11
N GLY A 331 3.15 13.63 -17.33
CA GLY A 331 3.78 12.72 -16.36
C GLY A 331 3.03 11.40 -16.08
N GLY A 332 1.80 11.24 -16.56
CA GLY A 332 0.89 10.13 -16.27
C GLY A 332 -0.45 10.62 -15.72
N ASP A 333 -0.46 11.78 -15.06
CA ASP A 333 -1.62 12.37 -14.39
C ASP A 333 -2.39 13.40 -15.24
N VAL A 334 -3.56 13.81 -14.75
CA VAL A 334 -4.30 14.96 -15.29
C VAL A 334 -3.75 16.26 -14.73
N TYR A 335 -3.30 17.13 -15.62
CA TYR A 335 -2.90 18.51 -15.34
C TYR A 335 -3.87 19.50 -15.98
N ARG A 336 -3.87 20.74 -15.48
CA ARG A 336 -4.43 21.90 -16.17
C ARG A 336 -3.59 23.12 -15.83
N ASP A 337 -3.51 24.06 -16.77
CA ASP A 337 -2.78 25.29 -16.53
C ASP A 337 -3.51 26.15 -15.48
N TYR A 338 -2.78 26.60 -14.46
CA TYR A 338 -3.22 27.68 -13.59
C TYR A 338 -2.49 28.96 -13.99
N ARG A 339 -3.24 30.03 -14.25
CA ARG A 339 -2.70 31.31 -14.69
C ARG A 339 -2.86 32.35 -13.58
N THR A 340 -1.74 32.86 -13.09
CA THR A 340 -1.72 34.00 -12.17
C THR A 340 -1.51 35.30 -12.93
N TYR A 341 -1.90 36.43 -12.33
CA TYR A 341 -1.63 37.76 -12.85
C TYR A 341 -0.93 38.61 -11.79
N ASP A 342 0.18 39.26 -12.15
CA ASP A 342 1.01 40.03 -11.22
C ASP A 342 1.21 41.46 -11.75
N CYS A 343 0.95 42.46 -10.91
CA CYS A 343 1.21 43.86 -11.22
C CYS A 343 2.64 44.23 -10.81
N ASN A 344 3.56 44.26 -11.78
CA ASN A 344 4.92 44.72 -11.52
C ASN A 344 4.92 46.24 -11.37
N ASN A 345 5.64 46.77 -10.37
CA ASN A 345 5.75 48.18 -10.02
C ASN A 345 4.40 48.95 -9.91
N PRO A 346 3.44 48.51 -9.07
CA PRO A 346 2.09 49.08 -9.02
C PRO A 346 2.08 50.59 -8.77
N GLY A 347 1.16 51.31 -9.44
CA GLY A 347 0.98 52.75 -9.23
C GLY A 347 2.10 53.63 -9.79
N THR A 348 3.00 53.09 -10.62
CA THR A 348 4.13 53.84 -11.22
C THR A 348 4.00 54.00 -12.74
N PRO A 349 4.69 54.97 -13.38
CA PRO A 349 4.84 55.04 -14.84
C PRO A 349 5.59 53.86 -15.48
N SER A 350 6.13 52.96 -14.65
CA SER A 350 6.79 51.70 -15.01
C SER A 350 5.98 50.47 -14.57
N SER A 351 4.68 50.65 -14.30
CA SER A 351 3.76 49.56 -13.99
C SER A 351 3.55 48.67 -15.21
N SER A 352 3.52 47.35 -15.01
CA SER A 352 3.29 46.39 -16.10
C SER A 352 2.76 45.07 -15.58
N CYS A 353 1.65 44.62 -16.15
CA CYS A 353 1.09 43.31 -15.89
C CYS A 353 1.95 42.19 -16.49
N SER A 354 2.36 41.23 -15.67
CA SER A 354 2.76 39.90 -16.13
C SER A 354 1.65 38.90 -15.84
N SER A 355 1.70 37.75 -16.50
CA SER A 355 0.94 36.58 -16.07
C SER A 355 1.86 35.36 -16.07
N SER A 356 1.99 34.67 -14.94
CA SER A 356 2.62 33.34 -14.92
C SER A 356 1.60 32.30 -15.40
N THR A 357 2.07 31.14 -15.85
CA THR A 357 1.18 30.00 -16.15
C THR A 357 1.91 28.72 -15.80
N THR A 358 1.38 27.98 -14.83
CA THR A 358 1.99 26.76 -14.30
C THR A 358 1.09 25.55 -14.54
N PRO A 359 1.64 24.44 -15.07
CA PRO A 359 0.96 23.15 -15.04
C PRO A 359 0.70 22.74 -13.59
N ASN A 360 -0.56 22.75 -13.16
CA ASN A 360 -0.96 22.28 -11.84
C ASN A 360 -1.71 20.96 -12.00
N MET A 361 -1.35 19.95 -11.19
CA MET A 361 -2.01 18.65 -11.18
C MET A 361 -3.46 18.82 -10.67
N ILE A 362 -4.42 18.25 -11.40
CA ILE A 362 -5.86 18.27 -11.09
C ILE A 362 -6.26 16.97 -10.40
N GLU A 363 -5.81 15.85 -10.94
CA GLU A 363 -6.20 14.50 -10.55
C GLU A 363 -5.03 13.58 -10.88
N SER A 364 -4.52 12.86 -9.88
CA SER A 364 -3.47 11.86 -10.10
C SER A 364 -4.10 10.56 -10.60
N CYS A 365 -3.54 9.98 -11.65
CA CYS A 365 -4.10 8.79 -12.28
C CYS A 365 -3.40 7.53 -11.73
N PRO A 366 -4.16 6.52 -11.24
CA PRO A 366 -3.57 5.27 -10.78
C PRO A 366 -2.78 4.53 -11.85
N ASP A 367 -3.23 4.61 -13.11
CA ASP A 367 -2.67 3.84 -14.23
C ASP A 367 -2.15 4.76 -15.37
N GLU A 368 -3.03 5.46 -16.09
CA GLU A 368 -2.66 6.37 -17.19
C GLU A 368 -3.70 7.51 -17.38
N CYS A 369 -3.26 8.67 -17.89
CA CYS A 369 -4.12 9.74 -18.39
C CYS A 369 -4.20 9.68 -19.91
N GLN A 370 -5.42 9.71 -20.46
CA GLN A 370 -5.65 9.90 -21.90
C GLN A 370 -6.65 11.05 -22.13
N ALA A 371 -6.30 11.97 -23.03
CA ALA A 371 -7.13 13.12 -23.43
C ALA A 371 -7.63 14.04 -22.30
N GLY A 372 -6.91 14.12 -21.17
CA GLY A 372 -7.22 15.01 -20.05
C GLY A 372 -8.14 14.41 -18.97
N ALA A 373 -8.30 13.09 -18.96
CA ALA A 373 -8.95 12.33 -17.90
C ALA A 373 -8.14 11.05 -17.60
N CYS A 374 -8.23 10.55 -16.37
CA CYS A 374 -7.68 9.24 -16.03
C CYS A 374 -8.45 8.12 -16.75
N VAL A 375 -7.72 7.16 -17.31
CA VAL A 375 -8.26 5.97 -17.96
C VAL A 375 -7.70 4.73 -17.28
N SER A 376 -8.59 3.87 -16.78
CA SER A 376 -8.19 2.56 -16.28
C SER A 376 -7.78 1.67 -17.44
N ILE A 377 -6.52 1.25 -17.46
CA ILE A 377 -6.05 0.18 -18.35
C ILE A 377 -6.24 -1.17 -17.64
N GLU A 378 -6.52 -2.23 -18.39
CA GLU A 378 -6.72 -3.57 -17.83
C GLU A 378 -5.40 -4.19 -17.33
N CYS A 379 -4.27 -3.84 -17.95
CA CYS A 379 -2.94 -4.23 -17.48
C CYS A 379 -1.79 -3.40 -18.09
N SER A 380 -0.74 -3.20 -17.29
CA SER A 380 0.57 -2.63 -17.65
C SER A 380 1.67 -3.72 -17.77
N SER A 381 1.46 -4.86 -17.12
CA SER A 381 2.39 -5.97 -16.95
C SER A 381 1.63 -7.30 -16.83
N ASN A 382 2.33 -8.44 -16.99
CA ASN A 382 1.68 -9.75 -16.79
C ASN A 382 1.13 -9.94 -15.38
N SER A 383 1.82 -9.40 -14.37
CA SER A 383 1.44 -9.46 -12.94
C SER A 383 0.08 -8.83 -12.65
N ASP A 384 -0.33 -7.82 -13.41
CA ASP A 384 -1.61 -7.13 -13.21
C ASP A 384 -2.80 -8.02 -13.60
N CYS A 385 -2.56 -9.00 -14.48
CA CYS A 385 -3.56 -9.99 -14.87
C CYS A 385 -3.69 -11.17 -13.89
N GLY A 386 -2.70 -11.36 -13.02
CA GLY A 386 -2.60 -12.49 -12.10
C GLY A 386 -1.16 -12.96 -11.90
N VAL A 387 -0.95 -13.83 -10.93
CA VAL A 387 0.34 -14.48 -10.67
C VAL A 387 0.37 -15.85 -11.33
N ASP A 388 1.46 -16.18 -12.00
CA ASP A 388 1.66 -17.50 -12.63
C ASP A 388 1.72 -18.60 -11.55
N TRP A 389 0.65 -19.39 -11.45
CA TRP A 389 0.43 -20.30 -10.33
C TRP A 389 -0.36 -21.55 -10.74
N TYR A 390 -0.30 -22.59 -9.92
CA TYR A 390 -1.07 -23.82 -10.15
C TYR A 390 -2.55 -23.66 -9.74
N VAL A 391 -3.47 -24.04 -10.63
CA VAL A 391 -4.91 -23.85 -10.45
C VAL A 391 -5.69 -25.17 -10.44
N GLY A 392 -6.79 -25.19 -9.69
CA GLY A 392 -7.49 -26.44 -9.38
C GLY A 392 -6.67 -27.32 -8.43
N TYR A 393 -7.00 -28.61 -8.37
CA TYR A 393 -6.27 -29.58 -7.56
C TYR A 393 -5.19 -30.29 -8.41
N PRO A 394 -4.08 -30.74 -7.78
CA PRO A 394 -3.21 -31.74 -8.37
C PRO A 394 -4.00 -32.99 -8.80
N TYR A 395 -3.55 -33.68 -9.84
CA TYR A 395 -4.18 -34.90 -10.34
C TYR A 395 -3.16 -35.89 -10.88
N CYS A 396 -3.51 -37.18 -10.80
CA CYS A 396 -2.63 -38.25 -11.25
C CYS A 396 -2.68 -38.39 -12.77
N ASN A 397 -1.52 -38.32 -13.42
CA ASN A 397 -1.37 -38.57 -14.85
C ASN A 397 -0.13 -39.44 -15.10
N SER A 398 -0.35 -40.58 -15.75
CA SER A 398 0.69 -41.55 -16.13
C SER A 398 1.47 -42.19 -14.96
N GLY A 399 1.03 -41.99 -13.72
CA GLY A 399 1.67 -42.49 -12.49
C GLY A 399 2.20 -41.38 -11.59
N ASP A 400 2.43 -40.20 -12.15
CA ASP A 400 3.01 -39.04 -11.48
C ASP A 400 1.92 -38.02 -11.07
N VAL A 401 2.28 -37.09 -10.17
CA VAL A 401 1.47 -35.90 -9.87
C VAL A 401 1.67 -34.85 -10.96
N TRP A 402 0.57 -34.45 -11.58
CA TRP A 402 0.51 -33.31 -12.47
C TRP A 402 -0.40 -32.24 -11.87
N TRP A 403 -0.12 -30.97 -12.17
CA TRP A 403 -0.96 -29.87 -11.72
C TRP A 403 -1.05 -28.84 -12.83
N ASP A 404 -2.24 -28.28 -13.04
CA ASP A 404 -2.56 -27.35 -14.11
C ASP A 404 -1.94 -25.98 -13.79
N TYR A 405 -0.78 -25.68 -14.36
CA TYR A 405 -0.12 -24.39 -14.20
C TYR A 405 -0.77 -23.35 -15.13
N ARG A 406 -1.29 -22.26 -14.55
CA ARG A 406 -1.87 -21.15 -15.29
C ARG A 406 -0.88 -19.99 -15.33
N THR A 407 -0.47 -19.64 -16.54
CA THR A 407 0.30 -18.43 -16.81
C THR A 407 -0.64 -17.30 -17.22
N TYR A 408 -0.37 -16.09 -16.74
CA TYR A 408 -1.09 -14.86 -17.05
C TYR A 408 -0.26 -13.97 -17.97
N ILE A 409 -0.88 -13.40 -19.00
CA ILE A 409 -0.22 -12.59 -20.02
C ILE A 409 -1.06 -11.35 -20.28
N CYS A 410 -0.44 -10.18 -20.12
CA CYS A 410 -1.03 -8.93 -20.56
C CYS A 410 -0.81 -8.76 -22.07
N ILE A 411 -1.90 -8.65 -22.82
CA ILE A 411 -1.89 -8.36 -24.26
C ILE A 411 -2.02 -6.85 -24.43
N ASN A 412 -1.12 -6.22 -25.20
CA ASN A 412 -0.98 -4.76 -25.37
C ASN A 412 -0.76 -3.98 -24.03
N PRO A 413 0.28 -4.31 -23.23
CA PRO A 413 0.49 -3.69 -21.92
C PRO A 413 0.71 -2.19 -22.01
N GLY A 414 0.15 -1.43 -21.07
CA GLY A 414 0.31 0.03 -21.02
C GLY A 414 -0.46 0.74 -22.12
N THR A 415 -1.69 0.30 -22.41
CA THR A 415 -2.58 0.95 -23.38
C THR A 415 -4.05 0.79 -22.97
N THR A 416 -4.94 1.67 -23.43
CA THR A 416 -6.41 1.47 -23.35
C THR A 416 -6.95 0.34 -24.24
N SER A 417 -6.06 -0.42 -24.88
CA SER A 417 -6.34 -1.70 -25.56
C SER A 417 -5.66 -2.90 -24.89
N SER A 418 -5.15 -2.71 -23.67
CA SER A 418 -4.64 -3.79 -22.82
C SER A 418 -5.75 -4.77 -22.50
N SER A 419 -5.46 -6.06 -22.48
CA SER A 419 -6.42 -7.08 -22.01
C SER A 419 -5.70 -8.29 -21.44
N CYS A 420 -6.28 -8.88 -20.41
CA CYS A 420 -5.71 -10.00 -19.68
C CYS A 420 -6.10 -11.33 -20.30
N SER A 421 -5.08 -12.13 -20.62
CA SER A 421 -5.24 -13.49 -21.12
C SER A 421 -4.56 -14.47 -20.17
N HIS A 422 -5.05 -15.70 -20.11
CA HIS A 422 -4.41 -16.76 -19.35
C HIS A 422 -4.35 -18.06 -20.15
N SER A 423 -3.27 -18.81 -20.00
CA SER A 423 -3.15 -20.16 -20.57
C SER A 423 -2.89 -21.17 -19.46
N THR A 424 -3.72 -22.20 -19.37
CA THR A 424 -3.56 -23.30 -18.41
C THR A 424 -2.93 -24.48 -19.13
N THR A 425 -1.83 -25.00 -18.57
CA THR A 425 -1.10 -26.15 -19.12
C THR A 425 -0.81 -27.16 -18.01
N PRO A 426 -1.07 -28.46 -18.24
CA PRO A 426 -0.60 -29.51 -17.34
C PRO A 426 0.93 -29.46 -17.23
N GLN A 427 1.45 -29.33 -16.01
CA GLN A 427 2.88 -29.48 -15.71
C GLN A 427 3.09 -30.69 -14.81
N LEU A 428 4.19 -31.40 -15.01
CA LEU A 428 4.66 -32.44 -14.08
C LEU A 428 5.09 -31.73 -12.79
N TYR A 429 4.42 -32.03 -11.68
CA TYR A 429 4.67 -31.41 -10.38
C TYR A 429 5.62 -32.27 -9.54
N THR A 430 5.30 -33.56 -9.38
CA THR A 430 6.12 -34.53 -8.65
C THR A 430 6.09 -35.89 -9.35
N SER A 431 7.25 -36.47 -9.63
CA SER A 431 7.35 -37.86 -10.10
C SER A 431 7.24 -38.86 -8.95
N CYS A 432 6.46 -39.92 -9.10
CA CYS A 432 6.17 -40.87 -8.03
C CYS A 432 6.77 -42.26 -8.31
N SER A 433 7.42 -42.87 -7.31
CA SER A 433 7.97 -44.23 -7.41
C SER A 433 6.87 -45.30 -7.49
N ASP A 434 5.88 -45.20 -6.61
CA ASP A 434 4.86 -46.23 -6.36
C ASP A 434 3.48 -45.85 -6.92
N GLY A 435 3.46 -44.80 -7.76
CA GLY A 435 2.27 -44.25 -8.38
C GLY A 435 1.62 -43.10 -7.61
N CYS A 436 0.47 -42.67 -8.09
CA CYS A 436 -0.30 -41.54 -7.60
C CYS A 436 -1.76 -41.96 -7.43
N ASP A 437 -2.40 -41.53 -6.34
CA ASP A 437 -3.86 -41.58 -6.15
C ASP A 437 -4.36 -40.24 -5.58
N GLY A 438 -5.62 -39.88 -5.85
CA GLY A 438 -6.25 -38.63 -5.41
C GLY A 438 -5.67 -37.32 -5.99
N GLY A 439 -4.45 -37.35 -6.54
CA GLY A 439 -3.67 -36.18 -6.94
C GLY A 439 -2.30 -36.08 -6.28
N GLN A 440 -1.93 -37.00 -5.38
CA GLN A 440 -0.63 -37.01 -4.71
C GLN A 440 0.07 -38.38 -4.89
N CYS A 441 1.40 -38.40 -4.73
CA CYS A 441 2.13 -39.67 -4.74
C CYS A 441 1.64 -40.56 -3.59
N ILE A 442 1.52 -41.86 -3.86
CA ILE A 442 1.15 -42.83 -2.83
C ILE A 442 2.33 -42.96 -1.86
N VAL A 443 2.14 -42.52 -0.61
CA VAL A 443 3.13 -42.63 0.46
C VAL A 443 2.64 -43.64 1.49
N ASP A 444 3.33 -44.78 1.60
CA ASP A 444 3.23 -45.61 2.81
C ASP A 444 3.89 -44.86 3.99
N GLY A 445 3.56 -45.22 5.22
CA GLY A 445 4.15 -44.60 6.41
C GLY A 445 3.44 -44.93 7.72
N TYR A 446 3.87 -44.23 8.77
CA TYR A 446 3.45 -44.46 10.15
C TYR A 446 3.05 -43.16 10.84
N LEU A 447 2.00 -43.22 11.64
CA LEU A 447 1.62 -42.14 12.56
C LEU A 447 2.30 -42.39 13.91
N TRP A 448 3.10 -41.44 14.36
CA TRP A 448 3.58 -41.39 15.74
C TRP A 448 2.53 -40.68 16.60
N TYR A 449 2.24 -41.22 17.78
CA TYR A 449 1.13 -40.75 18.62
C TYR A 449 1.54 -40.72 20.09
N VAL A 450 1.29 -39.59 20.76
CA VAL A 450 1.58 -39.40 22.19
C VAL A 450 0.33 -39.61 23.03
N ASP A 451 0.44 -40.50 24.02
CA ASP A 451 -0.55 -40.75 25.07
C ASP A 451 0.04 -40.27 26.40
N TRP A 452 -0.02 -38.95 26.60
CA TRP A 452 0.43 -38.27 27.82
C TRP A 452 -0.06 -39.00 29.08
N TRP A 453 -1.34 -39.36 29.14
CA TRP A 453 -1.95 -39.89 30.36
C TRP A 453 -1.35 -41.23 30.84
N ASN A 454 -0.70 -42.00 29.96
CA ASN A 454 -0.07 -43.27 30.31
C ASN A 454 1.47 -43.24 30.14
N ASP A 455 2.06 -42.05 29.99
CA ASP A 455 3.49 -41.85 29.71
C ASP A 455 3.98 -42.71 28.53
N LYS A 456 3.21 -42.73 27.44
CA LYS A 456 3.44 -43.61 26.27
C LYS A 456 3.52 -42.88 24.94
N ILE A 457 4.37 -43.41 24.06
CA ILE A 457 4.46 -43.02 22.65
C ILE A 457 4.29 -44.29 21.81
N TYR A 458 3.39 -44.24 20.83
CA TYR A 458 3.02 -45.37 19.97
C TYR A 458 3.39 -45.10 18.51
N LYS A 459 3.86 -46.14 17.82
CA LYS A 459 3.95 -46.19 16.36
C LYS A 459 2.71 -46.88 15.81
N LEU A 460 1.94 -46.19 14.99
CA LEU A 460 0.69 -46.68 14.40
C LEU A 460 0.80 -46.80 12.88
N THR A 461 0.09 -47.76 12.29
CA THR A 461 -0.29 -47.68 10.86
C THR A 461 -1.39 -46.64 10.66
N THR A 462 -1.61 -46.25 9.41
CA THR A 462 -2.66 -45.29 9.00
C THR A 462 -4.11 -45.78 9.25
N ASP A 463 -4.31 -47.06 9.60
CA ASP A 463 -5.61 -47.58 10.06
C ASP A 463 -5.76 -47.62 11.60
N GLY A 464 -4.74 -47.18 12.34
CA GLY A 464 -4.71 -47.15 13.80
C GLY A 464 -4.16 -48.41 14.48
N THR A 465 -3.70 -49.42 13.72
CA THR A 465 -3.09 -50.61 14.31
C THR A 465 -1.73 -50.28 14.94
N VAL A 466 -1.53 -50.69 16.20
CA VAL A 466 -0.25 -50.48 16.90
C VAL A 466 0.83 -51.38 16.32
N VAL A 467 1.93 -50.77 15.88
CA VAL A 467 3.13 -51.42 15.36
C VAL A 467 4.16 -51.62 16.48
N ASP A 468 4.40 -50.57 17.29
CA ASP A 468 5.35 -50.57 18.40
C ASP A 468 4.97 -49.50 19.46
N SER A 469 5.58 -49.53 20.64
CA SER A 469 5.44 -48.47 21.66
C SER A 469 6.57 -48.42 22.69
N PHE A 470 7.04 -47.21 23.02
CA PHE A 470 8.03 -46.97 24.07
C PHE A 470 7.51 -46.00 25.14
N ASN A 471 8.25 -45.83 26.23
CA ASN A 471 7.87 -44.91 27.32
C ASN A 471 8.22 -43.47 26.93
N SER A 472 7.36 -42.53 27.30
CA SER A 472 7.61 -41.10 27.15
C SER A 472 8.89 -40.67 27.89
N PRO A 473 9.69 -39.72 27.34
CA PRO A 473 10.84 -39.13 28.05
C PRO A 473 10.48 -38.42 29.36
N GLY A 474 9.25 -37.88 29.45
CA GLY A 474 8.73 -37.17 30.62
C GLY A 474 7.21 -37.32 30.78
N SER A 475 6.70 -36.83 31.92
CA SER A 475 5.31 -37.03 32.38
C SER A 475 4.31 -35.97 31.89
N ALA A 476 4.72 -35.10 30.97
CA ALA A 476 3.85 -34.14 30.30
C ALA A 476 4.27 -33.87 28.86
N SER A 477 4.61 -34.93 28.14
CA SER A 477 4.92 -34.83 26.72
C SER A 477 3.65 -34.49 25.93
N THR A 478 3.62 -33.28 25.40
CA THR A 478 2.44 -32.62 24.81
C THR A 478 2.48 -32.64 23.28
N GLY A 479 3.66 -32.43 22.69
CA GLY A 479 3.90 -32.38 21.24
C GLY A 479 4.97 -33.36 20.76
N ILE A 480 4.88 -33.79 19.49
CA ILE A 480 5.84 -34.70 18.84
C ILE A 480 6.05 -34.31 17.38
N THR A 481 7.25 -34.50 16.83
CA THR A 481 7.51 -34.38 15.38
C THR A 481 8.68 -35.21 14.89
N TRP A 482 8.78 -35.45 13.58
CA TRP A 482 9.85 -36.20 12.91
C TRP A 482 10.77 -35.28 12.09
N ASP A 483 12.06 -35.19 12.42
CA ASP A 483 13.02 -34.31 11.71
C ASP A 483 13.57 -34.84 10.37
N GLY A 484 13.08 -36.01 9.95
CA GLY A 484 13.64 -36.80 8.85
C GLY A 484 14.56 -37.94 9.32
N SER A 485 15.05 -37.89 10.56
CA SER A 485 15.98 -38.88 11.14
C SER A 485 15.64 -39.31 12.58
N HIS A 486 15.02 -38.44 13.37
CA HIS A 486 14.71 -38.62 14.79
C HIS A 486 13.34 -38.03 15.12
N LEU A 487 12.76 -38.53 16.22
CA LEU A 487 11.61 -37.91 16.86
C LEU A 487 12.08 -36.79 17.79
N TRP A 488 11.39 -35.66 17.78
CA TRP A 488 11.50 -34.64 18.81
C TRP A 488 10.20 -34.61 19.60
N ILE A 489 10.29 -34.51 20.92
CA ILE A 489 9.15 -34.57 21.84
C ILE A 489 9.29 -33.43 22.85
N VAL A 490 8.27 -32.56 22.95
CA VAL A 490 8.23 -31.47 23.93
C VAL A 490 7.48 -31.90 25.18
N ASP A 491 8.02 -31.58 26.36
CA ASP A 491 7.42 -31.85 27.66
C ASP A 491 7.18 -30.57 28.45
N ALA A 492 5.90 -30.29 28.73
CA ALA A 492 5.41 -29.05 29.33
C ALA A 492 5.54 -29.00 30.87
N GLN A 493 6.00 -30.07 31.54
CA GLN A 493 6.30 -30.04 32.99
C GLN A 493 7.81 -30.06 33.27
N ALA A 494 8.62 -30.54 32.33
CA ALA A 494 10.07 -30.53 32.43
C ALA A 494 10.74 -29.24 31.88
N ASP A 495 9.99 -28.42 31.13
CA ASP A 495 10.49 -27.31 30.30
C ASP A 495 11.57 -27.79 29.29
N LYS A 496 11.33 -28.92 28.61
CA LYS A 496 12.31 -29.56 27.70
C LYS A 496 11.73 -29.93 26.34
N VAL A 497 12.60 -29.99 25.35
CA VAL A 497 12.40 -30.79 24.14
C VAL A 497 13.49 -31.86 24.08
N TYR A 498 13.08 -33.12 23.95
CA TYR A 498 13.95 -34.28 23.86
C TYR A 498 14.12 -34.69 22.39
N LYS A 499 15.36 -34.93 21.95
CA LYS A 499 15.62 -35.64 20.68
C LYS A 499 15.73 -37.13 20.98
N VAL A 500 14.98 -37.95 20.26
CA VAL A 500 14.76 -39.36 20.59
C VAL A 500 14.77 -40.23 19.32
N THR A 501 15.38 -41.41 19.39
CA THR A 501 15.30 -42.42 18.33
C THR A 501 13.89 -42.99 18.18
N THR A 502 13.61 -43.66 17.06
CA THR A 502 12.37 -44.44 16.86
C THR A 502 12.18 -45.60 17.86
N PHE A 503 13.18 -45.89 18.70
CA PHE A 503 13.14 -46.92 19.75
C PHE A 503 12.99 -46.34 21.17
N GLY A 504 12.83 -45.02 21.31
CA GLY A 504 12.66 -44.35 22.61
C GLY A 504 13.96 -44.03 23.36
N ILE A 505 15.13 -44.21 22.74
CA ILE A 505 16.41 -43.79 23.32
C ILE A 505 16.58 -42.28 23.13
N ILE A 506 16.72 -41.53 24.22
CA ILE A 506 17.02 -40.08 24.20
C ILE A 506 18.46 -39.88 23.74
N VAL A 507 18.65 -39.04 22.72
CA VAL A 507 19.93 -38.70 22.08
C VAL A 507 20.41 -37.31 22.53
N ASP A 508 19.49 -36.36 22.69
CA ASP A 508 19.78 -34.98 23.11
C ASP A 508 18.61 -34.39 23.93
N THR A 509 18.84 -33.30 24.65
CA THR A 509 17.82 -32.60 25.44
C THR A 509 18.10 -31.10 25.52
N ILE A 510 17.22 -30.32 24.88
CA ILE A 510 17.25 -28.86 24.87
C ILE A 510 16.14 -28.30 25.76
N ASN A 511 16.21 -27.01 26.08
CA ASN A 511 15.11 -26.34 26.79
C ASN A 511 13.92 -26.12 25.85
N ALA A 512 12.70 -26.18 26.38
CA ALA A 512 11.54 -25.59 25.71
C ALA A 512 11.67 -24.04 25.72
N PRO A 513 11.07 -23.33 24.75
CA PRO A 513 11.07 -21.86 24.75
C PRO A 513 10.25 -21.25 25.91
N SER A 514 9.34 -22.03 26.49
CA SER A 514 8.46 -21.63 27.60
C SER A 514 7.97 -22.83 28.42
N SER A 515 7.30 -22.56 29.53
CA SER A 515 6.71 -23.57 30.44
C SER A 515 5.26 -23.96 30.11
N SER A 516 4.80 -23.65 28.90
CA SER A 516 3.44 -23.95 28.40
C SER A 516 3.48 -24.46 26.95
N ALA A 517 4.62 -25.02 26.55
CA ALA A 517 4.86 -25.52 25.21
C ALA A 517 3.92 -26.70 24.88
N SER A 518 2.98 -26.47 23.97
CA SER A 518 1.87 -27.38 23.66
C SER A 518 2.18 -28.26 22.44
N GLY A 519 2.43 -27.63 21.31
CA GLY A 519 2.62 -28.27 20.01
C GLY A 519 4.06 -28.18 19.55
N LEU A 520 4.45 -29.11 18.69
CA LEU A 520 5.80 -29.20 18.13
C LEU A 520 5.71 -29.68 16.68
N THR A 521 6.40 -29.01 15.76
CA THR A 521 6.55 -29.50 14.38
C THR A 521 7.89 -29.15 13.76
N TRP A 522 8.42 -30.01 12.90
CA TRP A 522 9.60 -29.77 12.08
C TRP A 522 9.17 -29.22 10.71
N CYS A 523 9.56 -27.99 10.40
CA CYS A 523 9.16 -27.30 9.18
C CYS A 523 10.26 -26.35 8.71
N LYS A 524 10.63 -26.38 7.43
CA LYS A 524 11.75 -25.61 6.86
C LYS A 524 13.09 -25.79 7.58
N SER A 525 13.36 -26.99 8.09
CA SER A 525 14.55 -27.34 8.88
C SER A 525 14.69 -26.61 10.23
N TYR A 526 13.57 -26.16 10.80
CA TYR A 526 13.50 -25.61 12.17
C TYR A 526 12.47 -26.38 13.00
N LEU A 527 12.67 -26.38 14.32
CA LEU A 527 11.64 -26.77 15.28
C LEU A 527 10.71 -25.58 15.49
N TRP A 528 9.42 -25.83 15.40
CA TRP A 528 8.36 -24.85 15.65
C TRP A 528 7.58 -25.30 16.87
N VAL A 529 7.43 -24.42 17.85
CA VAL A 529 6.82 -24.74 19.16
C VAL A 529 5.69 -23.76 19.43
N SER A 530 4.48 -24.24 19.72
CA SER A 530 3.38 -23.37 20.16
C SER A 530 3.36 -23.26 21.67
N ASP A 531 2.93 -22.10 22.18
CA ASP A 531 2.64 -21.86 23.59
C ASP A 531 1.15 -21.57 23.75
N SER A 532 0.44 -22.43 24.48
CA SER A 532 -1.01 -22.31 24.68
C SER A 532 -1.41 -21.30 25.76
N THR A 533 -0.52 -20.44 26.24
CA THR A 533 -0.78 -19.41 27.27
C THR A 533 -0.23 -18.04 26.93
N ASP A 534 0.78 -17.98 26.06
CA ASP A 534 1.40 -16.76 25.54
C ASP A 534 0.93 -16.45 24.09
N ASP A 535 0.05 -17.30 23.55
CA ASP A 535 -0.60 -17.25 22.21
C ASP A 535 0.39 -17.01 21.07
N LYS A 536 1.43 -17.84 21.02
CA LYS A 536 2.59 -17.72 20.12
C LYS A 536 3.04 -19.04 19.52
N ILE A 537 3.73 -18.91 18.39
CA ILE A 537 4.56 -19.94 17.77
C ILE A 537 6.00 -19.41 17.70
N TYR A 538 6.94 -20.18 18.26
CA TYR A 538 8.38 -19.88 18.34
C TYR A 538 9.16 -20.65 17.27
N ARG A 539 10.09 -19.98 16.55
CA ARG A 539 11.06 -20.64 15.66
C ARG A 539 12.34 -20.97 16.41
N MET A 540 12.60 -22.26 16.65
CA MET A 540 13.74 -22.74 17.43
C MET A 540 14.70 -23.57 16.59
N SER A 541 16.00 -23.39 16.85
CA SER A 541 17.07 -24.22 16.29
C SER A 541 17.26 -25.51 17.10
N THR A 542 17.89 -26.53 16.52
CA THR A 542 18.07 -27.84 17.18
C THR A 542 18.99 -27.83 18.40
N ASP A 543 19.64 -26.70 18.71
CA ASP A 543 20.44 -26.45 19.92
C ASP A 543 19.63 -25.78 21.06
N GLY A 544 18.34 -25.50 20.83
CA GLY A 544 17.49 -24.76 21.77
C GLY A 544 17.52 -23.23 21.59
N THR A 545 18.24 -22.71 20.59
CA THR A 545 18.27 -21.26 20.32
C THR A 545 16.96 -20.81 19.64
N VAL A 546 16.14 -20.04 20.35
CA VAL A 546 14.98 -19.35 19.77
C VAL A 546 15.48 -18.22 18.85
N SER A 547 14.92 -18.17 17.65
CA SER A 547 15.35 -17.30 16.54
C SER A 547 14.24 -16.40 15.98
N ASP A 548 12.99 -16.63 16.38
CA ASP A 548 11.82 -15.82 16.03
C ASP A 548 10.62 -16.21 16.91
N SER A 549 9.59 -15.36 16.89
CA SER A 549 8.25 -15.72 17.39
C SER A 549 7.18 -14.83 16.76
N PHE A 550 6.05 -15.42 16.37
CA PHE A 550 4.85 -14.68 15.98
C PHE A 550 3.65 -15.11 16.82
N ASN A 551 2.70 -14.19 17.01
CA ASN A 551 1.42 -14.49 17.68
C ASN A 551 0.58 -15.44 16.81
N THR A 552 -0.28 -16.24 17.43
CA THR A 552 -1.17 -17.14 16.70
C THR A 552 -2.44 -16.46 16.18
N PRO A 553 -3.13 -17.05 15.18
CA PRO A 553 -4.35 -16.46 14.60
C PRO A 553 -5.57 -16.54 15.53
N GLY A 554 -5.55 -17.48 16.48
CA GLY A 554 -6.54 -17.68 17.54
C GLY A 554 -5.86 -17.86 18.90
N ASP A 555 -6.69 -17.93 19.94
CA ASP A 555 -6.31 -18.04 21.35
C ASP A 555 -6.21 -19.54 21.76
N TYR A 556 -5.18 -19.92 22.51
CA TYR A 556 -4.89 -21.31 22.93
C TYR A 556 -4.43 -22.27 21.80
N PRO A 557 -3.35 -21.95 21.08
CA PRO A 557 -2.77 -22.84 20.07
C PRO A 557 -2.21 -24.12 20.69
N TYR A 558 -2.71 -25.28 20.27
CA TYR A 558 -2.39 -26.55 20.92
C TYR A 558 -1.56 -27.52 20.08
N GLY A 559 -2.08 -27.96 18.94
CA GLY A 559 -1.35 -28.85 18.03
C GLY A 559 -0.57 -28.05 16.99
N LEU A 560 0.60 -28.54 16.59
CA LEU A 560 1.32 -28.08 15.39
C LEU A 560 1.60 -29.24 14.45
N GLY A 561 1.68 -28.93 13.16
CA GLY A 561 2.09 -29.83 12.08
C GLY A 561 2.68 -29.06 10.91
N CYS A 562 3.33 -29.74 9.97
CA CYS A 562 3.94 -29.10 8.80
C CYS A 562 3.37 -29.72 7.51
N ALA A 563 2.76 -28.90 6.66
CA ALA A 563 2.20 -29.35 5.37
C ALA A 563 3.04 -28.86 4.19
N ASN A 564 3.39 -29.80 3.31
CA ASN A 564 4.21 -29.58 2.11
C ASN A 564 5.56 -28.86 2.38
N ASP A 565 6.12 -29.05 3.58
CA ASP A 565 7.30 -28.32 4.08
C ASP A 565 7.17 -26.79 3.92
N TYR A 566 5.97 -26.22 4.03
CA TYR A 566 5.73 -24.78 3.76
C TYR A 566 4.71 -24.16 4.70
N TRP A 567 3.61 -24.86 4.97
CA TRP A 567 2.55 -24.37 5.85
C TRP A 567 2.74 -24.94 7.25
N ILE A 568 2.81 -24.06 8.25
CA ILE A 568 2.68 -24.47 9.65
C ILE A 568 1.18 -24.62 9.90
N LEU A 569 0.74 -25.85 10.12
CA LEU A 569 -0.61 -26.15 10.59
C LEU A 569 -0.66 -25.88 12.09
N ASN A 570 -1.69 -25.19 12.55
CA ASN A 570 -1.97 -25.02 13.97
C ASN A 570 -3.39 -25.45 14.30
N ALA A 571 -3.52 -26.46 15.15
CA ALA A 571 -4.78 -26.88 15.74
C ALA A 571 -5.09 -26.03 16.98
N ASP A 572 -6.15 -25.22 16.86
CA ASP A 572 -6.62 -24.30 17.89
C ASP A 572 -7.81 -24.91 18.64
N MET A 573 -7.74 -24.88 19.99
CA MET A 573 -8.74 -25.53 20.83
C MET A 573 -9.97 -24.65 21.11
N VAL A 574 -9.83 -23.33 21.13
CA VAL A 574 -10.93 -22.39 21.49
C VAL A 574 -11.77 -22.07 20.26
N ASP A 575 -11.11 -21.68 19.17
CA ASP A 575 -11.76 -21.46 17.88
C ASP A 575 -12.26 -22.76 17.24
N GLN A 576 -11.71 -23.91 17.67
CA GLN A 576 -12.04 -25.24 17.16
C GLN A 576 -11.72 -25.36 15.66
N LYS A 577 -10.52 -24.89 15.30
CA LYS A 577 -10.05 -24.75 13.91
C LYS A 577 -8.69 -25.37 13.70
N VAL A 578 -8.34 -25.56 12.43
CA VAL A 578 -6.98 -25.75 11.97
C VAL A 578 -6.61 -24.57 11.06
N TYR A 579 -5.68 -23.74 11.54
CA TYR A 579 -5.08 -22.65 10.79
C TYR A 579 -3.93 -23.17 9.93
N SER A 580 -3.80 -22.67 8.69
CA SER A 580 -2.61 -22.86 7.84
C SER A 580 -1.84 -21.55 7.78
N ILE A 581 -0.65 -21.52 8.36
CA ILE A 581 0.13 -20.32 8.66
C ILE A 581 1.39 -20.27 7.79
N GLU A 582 1.70 -19.09 7.23
CA GLU A 582 2.95 -18.82 6.52
C GLU A 582 4.15 -18.88 7.48
N TRP A 583 5.08 -19.81 7.24
CA TRP A 583 6.22 -20.09 8.12
C TRP A 583 7.17 -18.90 8.38
N PHE A 584 7.15 -17.86 7.54
CA PHE A 584 8.07 -16.71 7.63
C PHE A 584 7.40 -15.41 8.09
N SER A 585 6.05 -15.34 8.10
CA SER A 585 5.31 -14.11 8.40
C SER A 585 4.34 -14.25 9.58
N GLY A 586 3.99 -15.50 9.96
CA GLY A 586 2.96 -15.76 10.97
C GLY A 586 1.52 -15.51 10.50
N VAL A 587 1.32 -15.13 9.24
CA VAL A 587 -0.01 -14.82 8.69
C VAL A 587 -0.78 -16.12 8.39
N ALA A 588 -2.03 -16.20 8.85
CA ALA A 588 -2.96 -17.25 8.44
C ALA A 588 -3.36 -17.07 6.97
N HIS A 589 -3.07 -18.06 6.14
CA HIS A 589 -3.47 -18.11 4.73
C HIS A 589 -4.88 -18.70 4.56
N SER A 590 -5.24 -19.69 5.37
CA SER A 590 -6.59 -20.25 5.43
C SER A 590 -6.89 -20.83 6.81
N ASP A 591 -8.16 -20.86 7.17
CA ASP A 591 -8.68 -21.55 8.33
C ASP A 591 -9.74 -22.59 7.94
N HIS A 592 -9.76 -23.70 8.66
CA HIS A 592 -10.70 -24.80 8.44
C HIS A 592 -11.30 -25.24 9.78
N ASN A 593 -12.59 -25.52 9.83
CA ASN A 593 -13.22 -26.07 11.03
C ASN A 593 -12.59 -27.43 11.38
N ALA A 594 -12.20 -27.62 12.63
CA ALA A 594 -11.68 -28.90 13.09
C ALA A 594 -12.79 -29.99 13.08
N PRO A 595 -12.43 -31.28 12.95
CA PRO A 595 -13.40 -32.38 13.00
C PRO A 595 -14.01 -32.61 14.40
N SER A 596 -13.62 -31.80 15.40
CA SER A 596 -14.08 -31.87 16.79
C SER A 596 -13.98 -30.51 17.46
N SER A 597 -14.60 -30.38 18.64
CA SER A 597 -14.47 -29.21 19.52
C SER A 597 -13.21 -29.22 20.40
N SER A 598 -12.22 -30.08 20.12
CA SER A 598 -10.99 -30.20 20.93
C SER A 598 -9.82 -30.82 20.13
N PRO A 599 -9.40 -30.21 18.99
CA PRO A 599 -8.27 -30.71 18.22
C PRO A 599 -6.97 -30.54 19.03
N TYR A 600 -6.21 -31.63 19.21
CA TYR A 600 -5.01 -31.67 20.06
C TYR A 600 -3.72 -31.84 19.26
N GLY A 601 -3.80 -32.50 18.10
CA GLY A 601 -2.69 -32.73 17.19
C GLY A 601 -3.15 -32.61 15.75
N ILE A 602 -2.25 -32.19 14.88
CA ILE A 602 -2.47 -32.10 13.44
C ILE A 602 -1.19 -32.50 12.71
N ALA A 603 -1.28 -33.45 11.79
CA ALA A 603 -0.16 -33.88 10.94
C ALA A 603 -0.60 -33.97 9.48
N TYR A 604 0.37 -34.16 8.58
CA TYR A 604 0.13 -34.26 7.15
C TYR A 604 0.99 -35.38 6.53
N ASP A 605 0.37 -36.32 5.81
CA ASP A 605 1.09 -37.48 5.24
C ASP A 605 1.65 -37.25 3.83
N GLY A 606 1.59 -36.01 3.33
CA GLY A 606 1.86 -35.67 1.92
C GLY A 606 0.62 -35.73 1.03
N SER A 607 -0.45 -36.40 1.48
CA SER A 607 -1.74 -36.53 0.80
C SER A 607 -2.91 -35.96 1.61
N PHE A 608 -3.00 -36.34 2.89
CA PHE A 608 -4.13 -36.16 3.79
C PHE A 608 -3.71 -35.53 5.11
N TYR A 609 -4.63 -34.82 5.76
CA TYR A 609 -4.42 -34.33 7.12
C TYR A 609 -4.89 -35.36 8.15
N TRP A 610 -4.20 -35.42 9.28
CA TRP A 610 -4.51 -36.32 10.39
C TRP A 610 -4.69 -35.51 11.66
N SER A 611 -5.90 -35.47 12.21
CA SER A 611 -6.22 -34.68 13.40
C SER A 611 -6.61 -35.58 14.57
N SER A 612 -6.00 -35.39 15.74
CA SER A 612 -6.42 -36.05 16.98
C SER A 612 -7.36 -35.15 17.78
N ASP A 613 -8.32 -35.79 18.46
CA ASP A 613 -9.32 -35.14 19.29
C ASP A 613 -9.33 -35.69 20.72
N TYR A 614 -9.22 -34.80 21.69
CA TYR A 614 -9.28 -35.11 23.11
C TYR A 614 -10.67 -35.54 23.59
N THR A 615 -11.73 -34.96 23.03
CA THR A 615 -13.12 -35.08 23.50
C THR A 615 -13.78 -36.38 23.02
N ASN A 616 -13.79 -36.66 21.72
CA ASN A 616 -14.34 -37.91 21.17
C ASN A 616 -13.31 -39.06 21.13
N LYS A 617 -12.04 -38.78 21.50
CA LYS A 617 -10.95 -39.77 21.65
C LYS A 617 -10.70 -40.54 20.35
N ARG A 618 -10.45 -39.79 19.28
CA ARG A 618 -10.28 -40.30 17.91
C ARG A 618 -9.13 -39.62 17.20
N VAL A 619 -8.58 -40.33 16.22
CA VAL A 619 -7.78 -39.74 15.14
C VAL A 619 -8.63 -39.77 13.87
N TYR A 620 -8.72 -38.64 13.19
CA TYR A 620 -9.49 -38.43 11.97
C TYR A 620 -8.55 -38.29 10.77
N LYS A 621 -8.80 -39.05 9.70
CA LYS A 621 -8.20 -38.83 8.38
C LYS A 621 -9.08 -37.85 7.61
N LEU A 622 -8.50 -36.75 7.15
CA LEU A 622 -9.19 -35.68 6.44
C LEU A 622 -8.65 -35.53 5.00
N ASP A 623 -9.51 -35.17 4.06
CA ASP A 623 -9.07 -34.75 2.72
C ASP A 623 -8.43 -33.35 2.73
N PRO A 624 -7.81 -32.89 1.62
CA PRO A 624 -7.26 -31.53 1.53
C PRO A 624 -8.27 -30.38 1.72
N GLY A 625 -9.57 -30.65 1.73
CA GLY A 625 -10.65 -29.71 2.09
C GLY A 625 -11.14 -29.88 3.53
N PHE A 626 -10.40 -30.61 4.38
CA PHE A 626 -10.70 -30.94 5.77
C PHE A 626 -11.97 -31.80 5.99
N THR A 627 -12.48 -32.46 4.94
CA THR A 627 -13.60 -33.41 5.06
C THR A 627 -13.15 -34.72 5.71
N VAL A 628 -13.86 -35.19 6.74
CA VAL A 628 -13.57 -36.50 7.38
C VAL A 628 -13.81 -37.66 6.40
N LEU A 629 -12.73 -38.35 6.01
CA LEU A 629 -12.76 -39.55 5.18
C LEU A 629 -12.87 -40.83 6.02
N ALA A 630 -12.13 -40.90 7.12
CA ALA A 630 -12.07 -42.04 8.03
C ALA A 630 -11.72 -41.57 9.45
N ASN A 631 -11.91 -42.43 10.44
CA ASN A 631 -11.41 -42.21 11.80
C ASN A 631 -11.29 -43.52 12.58
N PHE A 632 -10.34 -43.57 13.51
CA PHE A 632 -10.12 -44.69 14.43
C PHE A 632 -9.98 -44.19 15.88
N ILE A 633 -10.03 -45.11 16.84
CA ILE A 633 -9.75 -44.83 18.25
C ILE A 633 -8.28 -45.23 18.49
N PRO A 634 -7.37 -44.29 18.81
CA PRO A 634 -5.97 -44.59 19.08
C PRO A 634 -5.81 -45.40 20.39
N PRO A 635 -4.67 -46.06 20.63
CA PRO A 635 -4.34 -46.58 21.95
C PRO A 635 -4.23 -45.43 22.97
N GLY A 636 -4.60 -45.71 24.22
CA GLY A 636 -4.69 -44.73 25.28
C GLY A 636 -6.13 -44.41 25.66
N ILE A 637 -6.33 -43.31 26.40
CA ILE A 637 -7.67 -42.87 26.85
C ILE A 637 -8.01 -41.41 26.55
N TYR A 638 -7.09 -40.62 26.00
CA TYR A 638 -7.30 -39.22 25.59
C TYR A 638 -6.58 -38.93 24.28
N GLY A 639 -7.00 -37.90 23.57
CA GLY A 639 -6.27 -37.34 22.44
C GLY A 639 -4.97 -36.69 22.90
N GLY A 640 -3.87 -36.94 22.18
CA GLY A 640 -2.60 -36.22 22.29
C GLY A 640 -2.01 -35.94 20.91
N ALA A 641 -0.86 -35.27 20.85
CA ALA A 641 -0.23 -34.91 19.59
C ALA A 641 0.18 -36.12 18.75
N LEU A 642 0.33 -35.88 17.44
CA LEU A 642 0.75 -36.87 16.46
C LEU A 642 1.59 -36.22 15.37
N ASP A 643 2.44 -37.02 14.72
CA ASP A 643 3.11 -36.62 13.47
C ASP A 643 3.26 -37.83 12.53
N PHE A 644 3.48 -37.58 11.24
CA PHE A 644 3.62 -38.63 10.22
C PHE A 644 5.07 -38.86 9.82
N GLN A 645 5.54 -40.10 10.00
CA GLN A 645 6.79 -40.59 9.43
C GLN A 645 6.50 -41.26 8.08
N PRO A 646 6.89 -40.66 6.93
CA PRO A 646 6.79 -41.34 5.64
C PRO A 646 7.72 -42.55 5.58
N ALA A 647 7.25 -43.65 5.00
CA ALA A 647 8.07 -44.81 4.67
C ALA A 647 8.84 -44.56 3.36
N SER A 648 9.70 -43.54 3.34
CA SER A 648 10.75 -43.45 2.33
C SER A 648 11.76 -44.61 2.51
N GLU A 649 12.65 -44.81 1.54
CA GLU A 649 13.75 -45.78 1.65
C GLU A 649 14.83 -45.32 2.66
N VAL A 650 14.46 -45.21 3.94
CA VAL A 650 15.38 -44.95 5.05
C VAL A 650 16.25 -46.19 5.24
N ILE A 651 17.37 -46.20 4.53
CA ILE A 651 18.51 -47.04 4.88
C ILE A 651 19.12 -46.47 6.16
N GLU A 652 18.54 -46.87 7.30
CA GLU A 652 18.96 -46.50 8.66
C GLU A 652 20.48 -46.72 8.86
N CYS A 653 21.06 -47.72 8.18
CA CYS A 653 22.51 -47.92 8.16
C CYS A 653 23.01 -48.68 6.92
N TYR A 654 24.17 -48.26 6.39
CA TYR A 654 24.91 -48.96 5.32
C TYR A 654 26.02 -49.86 5.89
N SER A 655 26.38 -49.63 7.16
CA SER A 655 27.50 -50.22 7.88
C SER A 655 27.29 -50.06 9.39
N THR A 656 28.10 -50.75 10.21
CA THR A 656 28.08 -50.56 11.67
C THR A 656 28.54 -49.17 12.12
N SER A 657 29.29 -48.43 11.31
CA SER A 657 29.74 -47.06 11.62
C SER A 657 28.67 -45.99 11.38
N ASP A 658 27.51 -46.35 10.86
CA ASP A 658 26.37 -45.44 10.69
C ASP A 658 25.38 -45.53 11.88
N CYS A 659 25.61 -46.47 12.80
CA CYS A 659 24.93 -46.57 14.09
C CYS A 659 25.72 -45.84 15.19
N ASP A 660 25.11 -45.64 16.36
CA ASP A 660 25.76 -45.14 17.58
C ASP A 660 27.05 -45.90 17.93
N SER A 661 27.96 -45.22 18.65
CA SER A 661 29.23 -45.81 19.09
C SER A 661 29.08 -46.75 20.30
N ASP A 662 29.71 -47.94 20.22
CA ASP A 662 29.82 -48.91 21.32
C ASP A 662 30.31 -48.28 22.63
N GLY A 663 29.58 -48.49 23.74
CA GLY A 663 29.80 -47.77 24.99
C GLY A 663 29.15 -48.39 26.22
N TYR A 664 29.55 -47.94 27.41
CA TYR A 664 28.90 -48.34 28.66
C TYR A 664 27.56 -47.60 28.85
N VAL A 665 26.53 -48.31 29.29
CA VAL A 665 25.16 -47.79 29.48
C VAL A 665 24.63 -48.15 30.88
N GLY A 666 23.80 -47.27 31.43
CA GLY A 666 23.29 -47.38 32.80
C GLY A 666 24.35 -47.13 33.88
N ASP A 667 23.94 -47.18 35.15
CA ASP A 667 24.84 -47.10 36.31
C ASP A 667 25.60 -48.42 36.52
N THR A 668 26.72 -48.36 37.23
CA THR A 668 27.42 -49.57 37.71
C THR A 668 26.56 -50.30 38.76
N TYR A 669 26.59 -51.63 38.74
CA TYR A 669 25.79 -52.47 39.64
C TYR A 669 26.59 -53.70 40.12
N CYS A 670 26.10 -54.34 41.19
CA CYS A 670 26.79 -55.48 41.80
C CYS A 670 26.28 -56.81 41.25
N THR A 671 27.18 -57.69 40.84
CA THR A 671 26.88 -59.09 40.50
C THR A 671 28.02 -60.00 40.93
N SER A 672 27.69 -61.13 41.57
CA SER A 672 28.67 -62.10 42.08
C SER A 672 29.76 -61.50 42.99
N ASP A 673 29.38 -60.51 43.81
CA ASP A 673 30.23 -59.70 44.70
C ASP A 673 31.22 -58.73 43.99
N ASP A 674 31.18 -58.60 42.68
CA ASP A 674 32.00 -57.65 41.89
C ASP A 674 31.16 -56.53 41.23
N VAL A 675 31.82 -55.48 40.72
CA VAL A 675 31.17 -54.37 39.99
C VAL A 675 31.09 -54.67 38.50
N TYR A 676 29.86 -54.64 37.96
CA TYR A 676 29.55 -54.75 36.54
C TYR A 676 28.89 -53.47 36.02
N GLN A 677 28.94 -53.28 34.70
CA GLN A 677 28.13 -52.31 33.96
C GLN A 677 27.82 -52.91 32.59
N ASP A 678 26.65 -52.61 32.04
CA ASP A 678 26.31 -53.14 30.73
C ASP A 678 27.03 -52.34 29.63
N TYR A 679 27.77 -53.03 28.77
CA TYR A 679 28.40 -52.47 27.59
C TYR A 679 27.53 -52.78 26.37
N ARG A 680 26.99 -51.72 25.77
CA ARG A 680 26.16 -51.73 24.58
C ARG A 680 27.05 -51.79 23.35
N THR A 681 26.76 -52.76 22.49
CA THR A 681 27.36 -52.87 21.15
C THR A 681 26.29 -52.66 20.09
N TYR A 682 26.56 -51.83 19.10
CA TYR A 682 25.62 -51.51 18.03
C TYR A 682 25.94 -52.29 16.75
N SER A 683 24.90 -52.80 16.11
CA SER A 683 25.01 -53.68 14.94
C SER A 683 23.97 -53.33 13.87
N CYS A 684 24.46 -52.84 12.73
CA CYS A 684 23.63 -52.63 11.56
C CYS A 684 23.14 -53.98 11.01
N THR A 685 21.83 -54.21 11.06
CA THR A 685 21.17 -55.33 10.41
C THR A 685 20.79 -54.97 8.97
N ASN A 686 20.68 -55.96 8.08
CA ASN A 686 20.36 -55.81 6.64
C ASN A 686 20.97 -54.57 5.93
N PRO A 687 22.29 -54.29 6.06
CA PRO A 687 22.85 -52.99 5.70
C PRO A 687 22.64 -52.63 4.23
N GLY A 688 22.32 -51.37 3.95
CA GLY A 688 22.11 -50.91 2.57
C GLY A 688 20.77 -51.33 1.96
N THR A 689 19.73 -51.55 2.76
CA THR A 689 18.38 -51.91 2.30
C THR A 689 17.31 -51.19 3.11
N THR A 690 16.08 -51.09 2.60
CA THR A 690 14.91 -50.55 3.32
C THR A 690 14.50 -51.33 4.57
N SER A 691 15.14 -52.47 4.82
CA SER A 691 15.01 -53.27 6.05
C SER A 691 16.23 -53.16 6.95
N SER A 692 17.14 -52.21 6.71
CA SER A 692 18.30 -51.97 7.56
C SER A 692 17.87 -51.31 8.86
N ALA A 693 18.38 -51.81 10.00
CA ALA A 693 18.12 -51.22 11.30
C ALA A 693 19.30 -51.41 12.25
N CYS A 694 19.60 -50.39 13.05
CA CYS A 694 20.63 -50.38 14.08
C CYS A 694 20.13 -51.11 15.34
N SER A 695 20.26 -52.44 15.35
CA SER A 695 20.01 -53.22 16.57
C SER A 695 21.20 -53.15 17.51
N TYR A 696 20.95 -53.01 18.81
CA TYR A 696 21.99 -53.07 19.83
C TYR A 696 21.92 -54.38 20.64
N SER A 697 23.05 -54.76 21.23
CA SER A 697 23.10 -55.82 22.24
C SER A 697 23.90 -55.39 23.46
N ASP A 698 23.27 -55.50 24.62
CA ASP A 698 23.84 -55.16 25.91
C ASP A 698 24.53 -56.39 26.52
N SER A 699 25.75 -56.20 27.01
CA SER A 699 26.57 -57.27 27.61
C SER A 699 27.18 -56.81 28.92
N SER A 700 26.90 -57.51 30.01
CA SER A 700 27.38 -57.17 31.34
C SER A 700 28.89 -57.39 31.44
N GLN A 701 29.66 -56.30 31.43
CA GLN A 701 31.12 -56.33 31.53
C GLN A 701 31.56 -56.11 32.98
N LEU A 702 32.59 -56.83 33.39
CA LEU A 702 33.25 -56.65 34.68
C LEU A 702 34.06 -55.34 34.65
N ILE A 703 33.70 -54.39 35.52
CA ILE A 703 34.38 -53.10 35.68
C ILE A 703 35.45 -53.19 36.76
N GLU A 704 35.12 -53.79 37.90
CA GLU A 704 36.04 -53.92 39.04
C GLU A 704 35.81 -55.26 39.76
N ASP A 705 36.84 -56.11 39.76
CA ASP A 705 36.96 -57.29 40.65
C ASP A 705 37.22 -56.77 42.07
N CYS A 706 36.20 -56.86 42.94
CA CYS A 706 36.30 -56.37 44.31
C CYS A 706 37.14 -57.32 45.19
N GLY A 707 37.34 -58.55 44.72
CA GLY A 707 38.09 -59.61 45.37
C GLY A 707 37.36 -60.23 46.55
N THR A 708 37.54 -61.54 46.72
CA THR A 708 37.00 -62.25 47.89
C THR A 708 37.64 -61.76 49.19
N GLY A 709 36.82 -61.52 50.23
CA GLY A 709 37.29 -61.14 51.55
C GLY A 709 38.38 -62.09 52.11
N SER A 710 39.40 -61.51 52.75
CA SER A 710 40.61 -62.24 53.14
C SER A 710 41.10 -61.87 54.54
N CYS A 711 41.76 -62.81 55.21
CA CYS A 711 42.36 -62.60 56.53
C CYS A 711 43.88 -62.66 56.47
N GLY A 712 44.53 -61.70 57.10
CA GLY A 712 45.98 -61.70 57.31
C GLY A 712 46.46 -62.85 58.19
N SER A 713 47.78 -63.01 58.28
CA SER A 713 48.39 -63.93 59.23
C SER A 713 48.05 -63.54 60.67
N TRP A 714 47.90 -64.55 61.54
CA TRP A 714 47.77 -64.31 62.98
C TRP A 714 49.00 -63.56 63.51
N SER A 715 48.75 -62.51 64.29
CA SER A 715 49.74 -61.76 65.03
C SER A 715 50.45 -62.64 66.07
N SER A 716 51.63 -62.19 66.51
CA SER A 716 52.28 -62.73 67.69
C SER A 716 51.35 -62.60 68.90
N ASN A 717 51.36 -63.62 69.77
CA ASN A 717 50.63 -63.58 71.04
C ASN A 717 50.87 -62.25 71.79
N TYR A 718 49.79 -61.67 72.30
CA TYR A 718 49.80 -60.47 73.14
C TYR A 718 48.94 -60.68 74.39
N CYS A 719 48.90 -59.67 75.27
CA CYS A 719 48.23 -59.76 76.56
C CYS A 719 46.96 -58.91 76.58
N LYS A 720 45.84 -59.50 76.99
CA LYS A 720 44.55 -58.81 77.15
C LYS A 720 43.83 -59.31 78.40
N SER A 721 43.37 -58.38 79.24
CA SER A 721 42.68 -58.66 80.52
C SER A 721 43.45 -59.54 81.52
N GLY A 722 44.77 -59.65 81.37
CA GLY A 722 45.64 -60.52 82.19
C GLY A 722 46.10 -61.80 81.47
N ASP A 723 45.41 -62.20 80.40
CA ASP A 723 45.57 -63.47 79.68
C ASP A 723 46.24 -63.30 78.30
N VAL A 724 46.64 -64.42 77.68
CA VAL A 724 47.27 -64.47 76.35
C VAL A 724 46.24 -64.61 75.24
N TYR A 725 46.25 -63.67 74.31
CA TYR A 725 45.43 -63.65 73.09
C TYR A 725 46.33 -63.56 71.85
N LYS A 726 45.76 -63.80 70.66
CA LYS A 726 46.30 -63.40 69.36
C LYS A 726 45.18 -62.83 68.49
N SER A 727 45.54 -62.08 67.46
CA SER A 727 44.58 -61.40 66.58
C SER A 727 44.95 -61.58 65.12
N ARG A 728 44.01 -61.34 64.21
CA ARG A 728 44.32 -61.09 62.80
C ARG A 728 43.41 -60.00 62.29
N THR A 729 43.95 -59.14 61.44
CA THR A 729 43.14 -58.27 60.60
C THR A 729 42.51 -59.11 59.50
N CYS A 730 41.20 -58.96 59.31
CA CYS A 730 40.44 -59.51 58.21
C CYS A 730 39.73 -58.37 57.47
N TYR A 731 39.63 -58.52 56.15
CA TYR A 731 38.99 -57.56 55.27
C TYR A 731 37.79 -58.24 54.62
N ASN A 732 36.58 -57.77 54.94
CA ASN A 732 35.40 -58.11 54.16
C ASN A 732 35.39 -57.20 52.93
N ARG A 733 35.41 -57.82 51.76
CA ARG A 733 35.41 -57.19 50.45
C ARG A 733 34.27 -57.74 49.59
N GLY A 734 33.79 -56.93 48.67
CA GLY A 734 32.73 -57.21 47.71
C GLY A 734 32.14 -55.91 47.17
N CYS A 735 31.09 -56.00 46.38
CA CYS A 735 30.37 -54.84 45.82
C CYS A 735 29.16 -54.46 46.68
N LEU A 736 28.93 -53.16 46.85
CA LEU A 736 27.69 -52.61 47.40
C LEU A 736 27.30 -51.33 46.64
N SER A 737 26.07 -51.27 46.13
CA SER A 737 25.52 -50.12 45.40
C SER A 737 26.40 -49.62 44.23
N GLY A 738 26.93 -50.55 43.42
CA GLY A 738 27.68 -50.21 42.21
C GLY A 738 29.15 -49.86 42.40
N ALA A 739 29.70 -50.02 43.61
CA ALA A 739 31.11 -49.81 43.90
C ALA A 739 31.68 -50.91 44.82
N CYS A 740 32.97 -51.18 44.71
CA CYS A 740 33.66 -52.06 45.65
C CYS A 740 33.77 -51.42 47.03
N TYR A 741 33.52 -52.21 48.09
CA TYR A 741 33.77 -51.84 49.47
C TYR A 741 34.86 -52.72 50.07
N GLU A 742 35.70 -52.13 50.93
CA GLU A 742 36.59 -52.85 51.83
C GLU A 742 36.29 -52.42 53.27
N SER A 743 36.08 -53.39 54.15
CA SER A 743 35.81 -53.16 55.57
C SER A 743 36.73 -54.01 56.46
N GLU A 744 37.61 -53.33 57.19
CA GLU A 744 38.54 -53.95 58.13
C GLU A 744 37.83 -54.35 59.43
N TYR A 745 38.05 -55.59 59.89
CA TYR A 745 37.70 -56.02 61.24
C TYR A 745 38.82 -56.88 61.85
N ILE A 746 38.94 -56.83 63.19
CA ILE A 746 39.95 -57.60 63.92
C ILE A 746 39.29 -58.83 64.54
N GLU A 747 39.73 -60.01 64.13
CA GLU A 747 39.35 -61.29 64.74
C GLU A 747 40.34 -61.63 65.87
N GLU A 748 39.86 -61.75 67.10
CA GLU A 748 40.67 -62.12 68.27
C GLU A 748 40.40 -63.58 68.71
N GLN A 749 41.46 -64.29 69.09
CA GLN A 749 41.39 -65.64 69.65
C GLN A 749 42.15 -65.71 70.98
N LEU A 750 41.47 -66.16 72.05
CA LEU A 750 42.10 -66.53 73.32
C LEU A 750 43.03 -67.72 73.13
N VAL A 751 44.26 -67.64 73.65
CA VAL A 751 45.29 -68.68 73.51
C VAL A 751 45.53 -69.40 74.83
N GLN A 752 45.68 -68.67 75.94
CA GLN A 752 46.00 -69.22 77.25
C GLN A 752 45.64 -68.22 78.37
N THR A 753 45.17 -68.70 79.53
CA THR A 753 44.98 -67.87 80.72
C THR A 753 46.21 -67.87 81.65
N CYS A 754 46.43 -66.77 82.39
CA CYS A 754 47.59 -66.55 83.26
C CYS A 754 47.20 -66.34 84.74
N ALA A 755 48.15 -66.54 85.66
CA ALA A 755 47.89 -66.51 87.11
C ALA A 755 48.18 -65.15 87.79
N ASP A 756 49.30 -64.49 87.44
CA ASP A 756 49.72 -63.20 88.02
C ASP A 756 49.59 -62.06 86.99
N ALA A 757 50.41 -62.09 85.93
CA ALA A 757 50.35 -61.16 84.81
C ALA A 757 50.86 -61.82 83.51
N CYS A 758 50.23 -61.47 82.40
CA CYS A 758 50.77 -61.66 81.06
C CYS A 758 51.65 -60.45 80.67
N TRP A 759 52.81 -60.72 80.07
CA TRP A 759 53.69 -59.74 79.44
C TRP A 759 54.20 -60.30 78.10
N SER A 760 54.23 -59.48 77.04
CA SER A 760 54.73 -59.88 75.71
C SER A 760 54.18 -61.24 75.18
N GLY A 761 52.91 -61.56 75.47
CA GLY A 761 52.26 -62.79 75.02
C GLY A 761 52.56 -64.05 75.83
N SER A 762 53.02 -63.94 77.08
CA SER A 762 53.26 -65.07 78.01
C SER A 762 53.20 -64.64 79.49
N CYS A 763 52.99 -65.58 80.42
CA CYS A 763 52.84 -65.28 81.86
C CYS A 763 54.20 -65.10 82.59
N THR A 764 54.34 -64.15 83.54
CA THR A 764 55.65 -63.80 84.18
C THR A 764 55.56 -62.96 85.49
N THR A 765 56.70 -62.59 86.12
CA THR A 765 56.87 -61.97 87.47
C THR A 765 57.98 -60.87 87.57
N ILE A 766 58.07 -60.07 88.67
CA ILE A 766 58.59 -58.66 88.73
C ILE A 766 59.81 -58.43 89.70
N SER A 767 60.63 -57.34 89.59
CA SER A 767 61.92 -57.17 90.34
C SER A 767 62.40 -55.79 90.93
N CYS A 768 62.36 -54.61 90.27
CA CYS A 768 62.78 -53.28 90.83
C CYS A 768 61.71 -52.19 90.67
N TYR A 769 61.77 -51.11 91.47
CA TYR A 769 60.70 -50.09 91.56
C TYR A 769 61.13 -48.60 91.49
N THR A 770 62.36 -48.17 91.82
CA THR A 770 62.79 -46.77 91.65
C THR A 770 64.28 -46.59 91.27
N ASP A 771 64.64 -45.45 90.66
CA ASP A 771 66.04 -45.12 90.33
C ASP A 771 66.95 -44.93 91.55
N SER A 772 66.39 -44.48 92.67
CA SER A 772 67.08 -44.34 93.96
C SER A 772 67.62 -45.67 94.49
N ASP A 773 67.14 -46.80 93.98
CA ASP A 773 67.65 -48.13 94.28
C ASP A 773 68.97 -48.44 93.54
N CYS A 774 69.49 -47.53 92.68
CA CYS A 774 70.62 -47.78 91.78
C CYS A 774 71.85 -46.81 91.84
N GLY A 775 71.73 -45.46 91.99
CA GLY A 775 72.93 -44.57 92.06
C GLY A 775 72.78 -43.04 91.85
N THR A 776 73.89 -42.31 91.60
CA THR A 776 73.95 -40.81 91.43
C THR A 776 75.11 -40.31 90.51
N ASN A 777 75.00 -39.10 89.93
CA ASN A 777 75.56 -38.72 88.60
C ASN A 777 76.68 -37.63 88.62
N THR A 778 77.64 -37.59 87.64
CA THR A 778 78.75 -36.57 87.57
C THR A 778 79.59 -36.52 86.25
N TRP A 779 80.43 -35.50 86.03
CA TRP A 779 81.34 -35.30 84.86
C TRP A 779 82.70 -36.06 84.96
N VAL A 780 83.26 -36.49 83.82
CA VAL A 780 84.57 -37.18 83.70
C VAL A 780 85.33 -36.84 82.39
N GLY A 781 86.59 -37.29 82.27
CA GLY A 781 87.34 -37.26 81.00
C GLY A 781 87.98 -35.92 80.59
N SER A 782 88.35 -35.80 79.31
CA SER A 782 89.00 -34.64 78.68
C SER A 782 88.60 -34.54 77.18
N SER A 783 88.52 -33.34 76.61
CA SER A 783 87.79 -33.09 75.35
C SER A 783 88.52 -33.39 74.03
N TYR A 784 87.76 -33.77 72.98
CA TYR A 784 88.20 -34.26 71.67
C TYR A 784 87.27 -33.81 70.50
N CYS A 785 87.75 -33.76 69.24
CA CYS A 785 86.86 -33.69 68.06
C CYS A 785 85.98 -34.96 67.97
N ASN A 786 84.69 -34.82 67.67
CA ASN A 786 83.81 -35.89 67.23
C ASN A 786 82.85 -35.34 66.16
N GLY A 787 82.93 -35.88 64.94
CA GLY A 787 82.34 -35.22 63.77
C GLY A 787 83.06 -33.91 63.45
N ASN A 788 82.30 -32.84 63.21
CA ASN A 788 82.83 -31.50 63.01
C ASN A 788 83.09 -30.75 64.33
N ASP A 789 82.76 -31.34 65.48
CA ASP A 789 82.48 -30.59 66.71
C ASP A 789 83.29 -31.12 67.90
N LEU A 790 83.29 -30.43 69.05
CA LEU A 790 84.16 -30.73 70.21
C LEU A 790 83.35 -31.26 71.41
N TRP A 791 83.78 -32.37 72.04
CA TRP A 791 82.97 -33.16 73.01
C TRP A 791 83.71 -33.55 74.31
N GLN A 792 83.00 -33.92 75.40
CA GLN A 792 83.53 -34.46 76.69
C GLN A 792 82.44 -35.20 77.53
N ASP A 793 82.79 -36.15 78.43
CA ASP A 793 81.85 -37.20 78.92
C ASP A 793 81.21 -37.01 80.33
N TYR A 794 79.99 -37.55 80.54
CA TYR A 794 79.16 -37.46 81.76
C TYR A 794 78.52 -38.80 82.18
N ARG A 795 78.42 -39.10 83.50
CA ARG A 795 77.96 -40.37 84.10
C ARG A 795 76.57 -40.29 84.75
N THR A 796 75.72 -41.31 84.51
CA THR A 796 74.29 -41.38 84.92
C THR A 796 73.86 -42.79 85.41
N TYR A 797 72.89 -42.92 86.33
CA TYR A 797 72.34 -44.20 86.88
C TYR A 797 70.80 -44.32 86.73
N THR A 798 70.23 -45.55 86.64
CA THR A 798 68.77 -45.80 86.40
C THR A 798 68.28 -47.22 86.81
N CYS A 799 67.06 -47.39 87.35
CA CYS A 799 66.27 -48.66 87.39
C CYS A 799 65.39 -48.72 86.14
N SER A 800 65.77 -49.54 85.18
CA SER A 800 65.02 -49.77 83.95
C SER A 800 63.73 -50.55 84.23
N ASN A 801 62.64 -50.11 83.61
CA ASN A 801 61.29 -50.72 83.62
C ASN A 801 60.71 -51.02 85.02
N PRO A 802 60.60 -50.03 85.94
CA PRO A 802 60.19 -50.26 87.32
C PRO A 802 58.76 -50.80 87.43
N GLY A 803 58.53 -51.75 88.33
CA GLY A 803 57.22 -52.41 88.50
C GLY A 803 56.80 -53.32 87.34
N THR A 804 57.72 -53.67 86.43
CA THR A 804 57.45 -54.60 85.31
C THR A 804 58.22 -55.93 85.46
N PRO A 805 57.85 -56.98 84.70
CA PRO A 805 58.57 -58.25 84.66
C PRO A 805 60.01 -58.20 84.10
N SER A 806 60.48 -57.02 83.70
CA SER A 806 61.77 -56.79 83.04
C SER A 806 62.64 -55.76 83.78
N SER A 807 62.45 -55.63 85.10
CA SER A 807 63.05 -54.58 85.91
C SER A 807 64.50 -54.87 86.34
N SER A 808 65.41 -53.91 86.14
CA SER A 808 66.85 -54.06 86.46
C SER A 808 67.60 -52.72 86.62
N CYS A 809 68.69 -52.66 87.40
CA CYS A 809 69.54 -51.46 87.56
C CYS A 809 70.64 -51.37 86.47
N SER A 810 70.99 -50.15 86.04
CA SER A 810 72.10 -49.85 85.12
C SER A 810 72.76 -48.48 85.37
N TYR A 811 73.88 -48.21 84.70
CA TYR A 811 74.54 -46.91 84.63
C TYR A 811 75.23 -46.71 83.27
N SER A 812 75.49 -45.46 82.88
CA SER A 812 76.09 -45.09 81.59
C SER A 812 77.01 -43.89 81.70
N ASP A 813 78.09 -43.90 80.91
CA ASP A 813 78.95 -42.74 80.62
C ASP A 813 78.71 -42.33 79.17
N ASN A 814 78.48 -41.05 78.90
CA ASN A 814 78.22 -40.58 77.54
C ASN A 814 78.95 -39.27 77.25
N GLY A 815 79.61 -39.19 76.10
CA GLY A 815 80.10 -37.93 75.54
C GLY A 815 78.95 -36.94 75.37
N GLN A 816 79.17 -35.69 75.75
CA GLN A 816 78.27 -34.57 75.50
C GLN A 816 78.99 -33.49 74.70
N LEU A 817 78.26 -32.83 73.82
CA LEU A 817 78.75 -31.72 73.00
C LEU A 817 79.20 -30.56 73.90
N LYS A 818 80.33 -29.95 73.53
CA LYS A 818 80.98 -28.84 74.24
C LYS A 818 81.06 -27.57 73.38
N GLN A 819 81.21 -27.69 72.06
CA GLN A 819 81.22 -26.58 71.08
C GLN A 819 81.15 -27.10 69.63
N ASP A 820 80.38 -26.44 68.74
CA ASP A 820 80.30 -26.76 67.31
C ASP A 820 81.32 -26.00 66.42
N CYS A 821 81.59 -26.53 65.21
CA CYS A 821 82.31 -25.85 64.11
C CYS A 821 81.47 -25.83 62.81
N PRO A 822 81.47 -24.74 62.01
CA PRO A 822 80.61 -24.65 60.81
C PRO A 822 80.94 -25.63 59.66
N ASP A 823 82.23 -25.83 59.33
CA ASP A 823 82.64 -26.55 58.11
C ASP A 823 83.33 -27.90 58.41
N THR A 824 84.45 -27.93 59.14
CA THR A 824 85.02 -29.19 59.67
C THR A 824 85.98 -29.05 60.87
N CYS A 825 86.20 -30.14 61.63
CA CYS A 825 87.16 -30.26 62.74
C CYS A 825 88.47 -30.89 62.26
N TYR A 826 89.60 -30.22 62.45
CA TYR A 826 90.93 -30.76 62.21
C TYR A 826 91.88 -30.45 63.39
N SER A 827 92.57 -31.48 63.90
CA SER A 827 93.53 -31.35 65.02
C SER A 827 92.96 -30.70 66.30
N ASN A 828 91.68 -30.95 66.61
CA ASN A 828 90.93 -30.39 67.75
C ASN A 828 90.61 -28.86 67.65
N ALA A 829 90.46 -28.33 66.42
CA ALA A 829 89.94 -26.99 66.09
C ALA A 829 89.28 -26.96 64.68
N CYS A 830 88.73 -25.83 64.20
CA CYS A 830 87.89 -25.75 62.97
C CYS A 830 88.63 -25.29 61.66
N ALA A 831 88.17 -25.66 60.45
CA ALA A 831 88.70 -25.24 59.11
C ALA A 831 87.68 -25.34 57.92
N THR A 832 88.00 -24.85 56.69
CA THR A 832 87.07 -24.62 55.51
C THR A 832 87.63 -25.01 54.08
N ILE A 833 86.82 -24.99 52.99
CA ILE A 833 87.13 -25.47 51.58
C ILE A 833 86.46 -24.58 50.47
N GLU A 834 86.90 -24.61 49.18
CA GLU A 834 86.48 -23.66 48.08
C GLU A 834 85.67 -24.19 46.85
N CYS A 835 86.09 -25.16 46.01
CA CYS A 835 85.26 -25.70 44.89
C CYS A 835 85.27 -27.24 44.74
N TYR A 836 84.15 -27.84 44.32
CA TYR A 836 83.93 -29.30 44.19
C TYR A 836 83.60 -29.75 42.74
N SER A 837 83.16 -28.85 41.87
CA SER A 837 82.72 -29.12 40.51
C SER A 837 82.89 -27.91 39.59
N ASN A 838 82.82 -28.09 38.26
CA ASN A 838 82.88 -26.97 37.32
C ASN A 838 81.74 -25.96 37.51
N SER A 839 80.55 -26.44 37.91
CA SER A 839 79.37 -25.62 38.19
C SER A 839 79.60 -24.63 39.34
N ASP A 840 80.44 -24.97 40.31
CA ASP A 840 80.72 -24.12 41.48
C ASP A 840 81.59 -22.90 41.09
N CYS A 841 82.26 -22.96 39.94
CA CYS A 841 83.02 -21.84 39.36
C CYS A 841 82.17 -20.89 38.51
N GLY A 842 80.89 -21.21 38.29
CA GLY A 842 79.99 -20.48 37.41
C GLY A 842 79.47 -21.31 36.24
N THR A 843 78.34 -20.89 35.68
CA THR A 843 77.69 -21.54 34.53
C THR A 843 78.16 -20.97 33.20
N ASN A 844 78.27 -21.83 32.18
CA ASN A 844 78.65 -21.42 30.83
C ASN A 844 77.57 -20.50 30.23
N THR A 845 77.96 -19.37 29.65
CA THR A 845 77.01 -18.31 29.28
C THR A 845 77.48 -17.42 28.14
N TRP A 846 76.53 -16.76 27.47
CA TRP A 846 76.79 -15.79 26.39
C TRP A 846 77.38 -14.48 26.95
N ILE A 847 78.33 -13.90 26.23
CA ILE A 847 79.09 -12.70 26.62
C ILE A 847 79.29 -11.75 25.43
N GLY A 848 79.39 -10.45 25.73
CA GLY A 848 79.43 -9.39 24.72
C GLY A 848 78.06 -9.13 24.07
N SER A 849 78.00 -8.15 23.16
CA SER A 849 76.80 -7.91 22.33
C SER A 849 76.73 -8.91 21.16
N THR A 850 75.52 -9.15 20.65
CA THR A 850 75.34 -9.78 19.35
C THR A 850 75.87 -8.89 18.22
N TYR A 851 76.23 -9.49 17.09
CA TYR A 851 76.56 -8.78 15.85
C TYR A 851 76.28 -9.65 14.62
N CYS A 852 76.01 -9.00 13.48
CA CYS A 852 75.79 -9.68 12.20
C CYS A 852 77.13 -10.07 11.54
N SER A 853 77.18 -11.25 10.93
CA SER A 853 78.33 -11.70 10.14
C SER A 853 77.84 -12.59 8.99
N GLY A 854 77.66 -11.98 7.82
CA GLY A 854 76.68 -12.44 6.83
C GLY A 854 75.25 -12.21 7.35
N ASP A 855 74.30 -12.92 6.77
CA ASP A 855 72.86 -12.76 7.02
C ASP A 855 72.40 -13.41 8.35
N ASN A 856 73.31 -13.57 9.33
CA ASN A 856 73.12 -14.38 10.53
C ASN A 856 73.76 -13.72 11.77
N VAL A 857 73.23 -14.01 12.96
CA VAL A 857 73.61 -13.39 14.23
C VAL A 857 74.62 -14.24 15.00
N TRP A 858 75.71 -13.62 15.45
CA TRP A 858 76.80 -14.24 16.22
C TRP A 858 76.99 -13.55 17.58
N GLN A 859 77.48 -14.30 18.58
CA GLN A 859 77.82 -13.78 19.90
C GLN A 859 78.98 -14.58 20.54
N GLY A 860 79.66 -13.99 21.53
CA GLY A 860 80.67 -14.68 22.33
C GLY A 860 80.05 -15.61 23.37
N TYR A 861 80.72 -16.70 23.71
CA TYR A 861 80.30 -17.68 24.72
C TYR A 861 81.49 -18.07 25.62
N ARG A 862 81.26 -18.07 26.94
CA ARG A 862 82.24 -18.35 28.00
C ARG A 862 81.98 -19.70 28.66
N THR A 863 83.06 -20.45 28.92
CA THR A 863 83.02 -21.76 29.58
C THR A 863 83.95 -21.79 30.81
N TYR A 864 83.48 -22.33 31.94
CA TYR A 864 84.17 -22.36 33.24
C TYR A 864 84.70 -23.77 33.61
N THR A 865 85.72 -23.85 34.49
CA THR A 865 86.33 -25.12 34.96
C THR A 865 86.97 -25.00 36.36
N CYS A 866 86.64 -25.93 37.28
CA CYS A 866 87.28 -26.11 38.61
C CYS A 866 88.47 -27.07 38.48
N SER A 867 89.58 -26.72 39.13
CA SER A 867 90.82 -27.50 39.21
C SER A 867 91.04 -28.03 40.62
N SER A 868 91.47 -29.30 40.71
CA SER A 868 91.69 -30.04 41.98
C SER A 868 90.49 -30.01 42.95
N PRO A 869 89.28 -30.43 42.52
CA PRO A 869 88.06 -30.19 43.29
C PRO A 869 87.98 -31.00 44.58
N GLY A 870 87.26 -30.49 45.58
CA GLY A 870 87.00 -31.18 46.85
C GLY A 870 88.20 -31.26 47.79
N THR A 871 89.12 -30.30 47.70
CA THR A 871 90.30 -30.21 48.58
C THR A 871 90.48 -28.78 49.12
N PRO A 872 91.20 -28.56 50.24
CA PRO A 872 91.62 -27.21 50.69
C PRO A 872 92.59 -26.46 49.73
N SER A 873 92.65 -26.86 48.46
CA SER A 873 93.53 -26.35 47.41
C SER A 873 92.85 -26.29 46.02
N SER A 874 91.53 -26.36 46.00
CA SER A 874 90.66 -26.22 44.81
C SER A 874 90.69 -24.78 44.25
N SER A 875 90.53 -24.59 42.93
CA SER A 875 90.51 -23.25 42.30
C SER A 875 89.81 -23.20 40.92
N CYS A 876 89.38 -22.01 40.47
CA CYS A 876 88.53 -21.82 39.29
C CYS A 876 89.21 -21.10 38.09
N SER A 877 88.72 -21.36 36.86
CA SER A 877 89.23 -20.80 35.59
C SER A 877 88.15 -20.75 34.48
N TYR A 878 88.40 -20.04 33.36
CA TYR A 878 87.48 -19.95 32.21
C TYR A 878 88.15 -19.68 30.84
N SER A 879 87.39 -19.84 29.74
CA SER A 879 87.80 -19.51 28.36
C SER A 879 86.62 -19.07 27.48
N ASP A 880 86.90 -18.26 26.44
CA ASP A 880 85.90 -17.58 25.60
C ASP A 880 86.07 -17.90 24.09
N ASN A 881 84.96 -18.09 23.34
CA ASN A 881 84.95 -18.23 21.87
C ASN A 881 83.66 -17.66 21.25
N ASN A 882 83.68 -17.27 19.97
CA ASN A 882 82.46 -16.85 19.24
C ASN A 882 81.71 -18.06 18.67
N GLN A 883 80.37 -18.02 18.73
CA GLN A 883 79.49 -19.06 18.20
C GLN A 883 78.32 -18.43 17.41
N LEU A 884 77.81 -19.18 16.43
CA LEU A 884 76.58 -18.85 15.70
C LEU A 884 75.41 -18.98 16.68
N LYS A 885 74.57 -17.95 16.77
CA LYS A 885 73.47 -17.92 17.73
C LYS A 885 72.11 -18.11 17.05
N GLU A 886 71.91 -17.47 15.90
CA GLU A 886 70.63 -17.44 15.20
C GLU A 886 70.85 -17.18 13.70
N THR A 887 70.00 -17.77 12.86
CA THR A 887 70.06 -17.65 11.40
C THR A 887 68.82 -16.95 10.87
N CYS A 888 68.98 -15.82 10.19
CA CYS A 888 67.84 -15.01 9.74
C CYS A 888 67.31 -15.50 8.38
N PRO A 889 65.98 -15.45 8.12
CA PRO A 889 65.44 -15.78 6.80
C PRO A 889 65.82 -14.77 5.71
N ASP A 890 65.76 -13.48 6.02
CA ASP A 890 65.89 -12.38 5.04
C ASP A 890 67.16 -11.55 5.21
N THR A 891 67.35 -10.90 6.38
CA THR A 891 68.51 -10.04 6.64
C THR A 891 68.81 -9.86 8.13
N CYS A 892 70.03 -9.42 8.43
CA CYS A 892 70.52 -9.12 9.78
C CYS A 892 70.99 -7.66 9.85
N SER A 893 70.46 -6.88 10.79
CA SER A 893 70.87 -5.50 11.06
C SER A 893 71.02 -5.27 12.57
N GLY A 894 71.96 -4.39 12.96
CA GLY A 894 72.23 -4.05 14.37
C GLY A 894 72.73 -5.18 15.30
N GLY A 895 72.74 -6.45 14.85
CA GLY A 895 72.92 -7.63 15.70
C GLY A 895 71.61 -8.36 16.05
N SER A 896 70.54 -8.13 15.27
CA SER A 896 69.25 -8.83 15.29
C SER A 896 68.87 -9.26 13.86
N CYS A 897 67.94 -10.20 13.74
CA CYS A 897 67.20 -10.39 12.49
C CYS A 897 66.11 -9.31 12.40
N ASP A 898 65.98 -8.66 11.24
CA ASP A 898 64.96 -7.62 10.98
C ASP A 898 64.02 -8.10 9.85
N PRO A 899 62.74 -8.39 10.13
CA PRO A 899 61.77 -8.78 9.10
C PRO A 899 61.29 -7.56 8.30
N ILE A 900 61.03 -7.75 7.00
CA ILE A 900 60.33 -6.76 6.17
C ILE A 900 58.83 -6.89 6.45
N SER A 901 58.19 -5.79 6.83
CA SER A 901 56.80 -5.76 7.34
C SER A 901 55.75 -5.67 6.24
N CYS A 902 56.07 -5.08 5.08
CA CYS A 902 55.19 -5.03 3.92
C CYS A 902 55.94 -4.69 2.61
N TYR A 903 55.44 -5.19 1.49
CA TYR A 903 55.86 -4.92 0.12
C TYR A 903 54.78 -4.20 -0.71
N ASN A 904 53.53 -4.17 -0.23
CA ASN A 904 52.38 -3.46 -0.82
C ASN A 904 51.29 -3.23 0.24
N ASP A 905 50.28 -2.44 -0.07
CA ASP A 905 49.23 -2.04 0.87
C ASP A 905 48.34 -3.20 1.33
N ALA A 906 48.08 -4.18 0.47
CA ALA A 906 47.22 -5.33 0.79
C ALA A 906 47.83 -6.29 1.84
N GLU A 907 49.16 -6.23 2.05
CA GLU A 907 49.84 -6.94 3.12
C GLU A 907 49.69 -6.26 4.49
N CYS A 908 49.26 -4.99 4.53
CA CYS A 908 48.97 -4.26 5.77
C CYS A 908 47.55 -4.47 6.28
N GLY A 909 46.62 -4.87 5.41
CA GLY A 909 45.21 -5.09 5.70
C GLY A 909 44.35 -4.90 4.46
N THR A 910 43.09 -5.33 4.54
CA THR A 910 42.06 -5.01 3.54
C THR A 910 41.27 -3.79 3.96
N ASP A 911 41.14 -2.82 3.07
CA ASP A 911 40.30 -1.63 3.26
C ASP A 911 38.84 -2.03 3.51
N GLY A 912 38.16 -1.33 4.42
CA GLY A 912 36.79 -1.70 4.81
C GLY A 912 36.15 -0.83 5.88
N TRP A 913 34.85 -1.01 6.04
CA TRP A 913 34.04 -0.36 7.07
C TRP A 913 34.43 -0.86 8.48
N VAL A 914 34.54 0.05 9.45
CA VAL A 914 34.88 -0.23 10.84
C VAL A 914 34.01 0.56 11.81
N GLY A 915 33.88 0.07 13.05
CA GLY A 915 32.94 0.63 14.03
C GLY A 915 31.47 0.33 13.67
N SER A 916 30.54 0.84 14.47
CA SER A 916 29.11 0.85 14.13
C SER A 916 28.81 1.92 13.08
N THR A 917 27.66 1.81 12.41
CA THR A 917 27.04 2.95 11.76
C THR A 917 26.62 3.98 12.80
N TYR A 918 26.45 5.24 12.38
CA TYR A 918 25.96 6.35 13.19
C TYR A 918 25.39 7.46 12.29
N CYS A 919 24.56 8.34 12.83
CA CYS A 919 23.96 9.42 12.06
C CYS A 919 24.86 10.66 11.99
N SER A 920 24.89 11.33 10.84
CA SER A 920 25.56 12.63 10.70
C SER A 920 24.79 13.53 9.74
N GLY A 921 23.99 14.43 10.31
CA GLY A 921 22.81 14.96 9.63
C GLY A 921 21.72 13.90 9.60
N ASP A 922 20.87 13.95 8.58
CA ASP A 922 19.74 13.03 8.40
C ASP A 922 20.15 11.69 7.77
N ASP A 923 21.44 11.50 7.44
CA ASP A 923 22.00 10.35 6.74
C ASP A 923 22.80 9.38 7.65
N VAL A 924 22.97 8.14 7.19
CA VAL A 924 23.81 7.11 7.83
C VAL A 924 25.25 7.20 7.36
N TRP A 925 26.16 7.34 8.32
CA TRP A 925 27.61 7.34 8.13
C TRP A 925 28.24 6.15 8.83
N GLN A 926 29.42 5.75 8.35
CA GLN A 926 30.28 4.79 9.05
C GLN A 926 31.75 5.15 8.80
N ASP A 927 32.61 4.81 9.75
CA ASP A 927 34.04 5.02 9.59
C ASP A 927 34.61 4.00 8.60
N TYR A 928 35.25 4.49 7.53
CA TYR A 928 35.95 3.63 6.56
C TYR A 928 37.45 3.63 6.88
N ARG A 929 38.06 2.46 7.03
CA ARG A 929 39.49 2.30 7.26
C ARG A 929 40.22 1.95 5.97
N THR A 930 41.26 2.71 5.69
CA THR A 930 42.21 2.49 4.60
C THR A 930 43.58 2.11 5.16
N TYR A 931 44.25 1.15 4.56
CA TYR A 931 45.59 0.67 4.92
C TYR A 931 46.65 1.16 3.93
N THR A 932 47.87 1.42 4.39
CA THR A 932 48.96 1.90 3.52
C THR A 932 50.33 1.44 4.03
N CYS A 933 51.12 0.84 3.13
CA CYS A 933 52.49 0.43 3.36
C CYS A 933 53.45 1.59 3.04
N SER A 934 54.04 2.20 4.07
CA SER A 934 55.14 3.16 3.87
C SER A 934 56.47 2.42 3.67
N ASN A 935 57.29 2.87 2.71
CA ASN A 935 58.61 2.29 2.37
C ASN A 935 58.61 0.77 2.06
N PRO A 936 57.73 0.27 1.16
CA PRO A 936 57.61 -1.16 0.85
C PRO A 936 58.93 -1.82 0.45
N GLY A 937 59.13 -3.06 0.91
CA GLY A 937 60.29 -3.88 0.53
C GLY A 937 61.63 -3.46 1.16
N THR A 938 61.59 -2.79 2.32
CA THR A 938 62.79 -2.34 3.06
C THR A 938 62.69 -2.73 4.53
N SER A 939 63.81 -2.80 5.26
CA SER A 939 63.80 -2.94 6.73
C SER A 939 63.26 -1.69 7.47
N SER A 940 62.80 -0.68 6.72
CA SER A 940 62.07 0.49 7.20
C SER A 940 60.61 0.52 6.71
N SER A 941 60.10 -0.60 6.18
CA SER A 941 58.70 -0.73 5.79
C SER A 941 57.79 -0.69 7.01
N SER A 942 56.73 0.13 6.98
CA SER A 942 55.78 0.24 8.07
C SER A 942 54.35 0.40 7.57
N CYS A 943 53.47 -0.49 8.01
CA CYS A 943 52.03 -0.35 7.81
C CYS A 943 51.46 0.77 8.67
N SER A 944 50.59 1.57 8.06
CA SER A 944 49.73 2.56 8.71
C SER A 944 48.29 2.36 8.26
N SER A 945 47.33 2.91 9.00
CA SER A 945 45.93 2.95 8.59
C SER A 945 45.27 4.27 8.94
N SER A 946 44.60 4.89 7.98
CA SER A 946 43.71 6.04 8.18
C SER A 946 42.28 5.57 8.41
N ILE A 947 41.52 6.34 9.19
CA ILE A 947 40.08 6.16 9.33
C ILE A 947 39.42 7.46 8.90
N THR A 948 38.43 7.38 8.02
CA THR A 948 37.66 8.52 7.52
C THR A 948 36.18 8.19 7.53
N SER A 949 35.44 8.94 8.34
CA SER A 949 33.98 8.99 8.34
C SER A 949 33.45 9.20 6.92
N SER A 950 32.66 8.26 6.43
CA SER A 950 32.17 8.22 5.06
C SER A 950 30.66 7.98 5.03
N LEU A 951 29.96 8.70 4.13
CA LEU A 951 28.54 8.49 3.88
C LEU A 951 28.33 7.06 3.38
N LYS A 952 27.40 6.33 4.00
CA LYS A 952 27.10 4.93 3.69
C LYS A 952 25.75 4.76 3.03
N GLU A 953 24.74 5.47 3.52
CA GLU A 953 23.36 5.39 3.05
C GLU A 953 22.67 6.75 3.29
N THR A 954 21.93 7.22 2.29
CA THR A 954 21.19 8.49 2.35
C THR A 954 19.73 8.20 2.68
N CYS A 955 19.18 8.86 3.70
CA CYS A 955 17.84 8.58 4.19
C CYS A 955 16.79 9.47 3.51
N THR A 956 15.56 8.96 3.39
CA THR A 956 14.45 9.73 2.80
C THR A 956 13.83 10.75 3.76
N GLU A 957 14.01 10.56 5.07
CA GLU A 957 13.40 11.39 6.12
C GLU A 957 14.37 11.70 7.25
N ILE A 958 14.86 10.68 7.98
CA ILE A 958 15.78 10.88 9.12
C ILE A 958 16.65 9.64 9.39
N CYS A 959 17.82 9.82 9.98
CA CYS A 959 18.64 8.74 10.54
C CYS A 959 18.44 8.64 12.06
N TYR A 960 18.31 7.43 12.58
CA TYR A 960 18.27 7.16 14.02
C TYR A 960 19.15 5.96 14.39
N GLU A 961 19.93 6.08 15.47
CA GLU A 961 20.92 5.11 15.96
C GLU A 961 21.86 4.45 14.91
N GLY A 962 22.04 5.07 13.74
CA GLY A 962 22.87 4.55 12.66
C GLY A 962 22.13 3.71 11.60
N SER A 963 20.81 3.84 11.50
CA SER A 963 19.99 3.34 10.39
C SER A 963 19.02 4.43 9.90
N CYS A 964 18.52 4.30 8.67
CA CYS A 964 17.45 5.17 8.19
C CYS A 964 16.12 4.78 8.83
N ALA A 965 15.42 5.76 9.37
CA ALA A 965 14.08 5.63 9.95
C ALA A 965 13.09 6.50 9.16
N THR A 966 11.81 6.11 9.16
CA THR A 966 10.72 6.98 8.71
C THR A 966 9.83 7.35 9.90
N ILE A 967 9.36 8.58 9.91
CA ILE A 967 8.61 9.17 11.01
C ILE A 967 7.17 8.65 10.94
N GLU A 968 6.73 7.96 12.00
CA GLU A 968 5.43 7.28 12.03
C GLU A 968 4.24 8.26 12.02
N CYS A 969 4.37 9.40 12.72
CA CYS A 969 3.35 10.43 12.80
C CYS A 969 3.92 11.82 13.15
N TYR A 970 3.29 12.86 12.62
CA TYR A 970 3.49 14.28 12.94
C TYR A 970 2.32 14.87 13.73
N ASN A 971 1.18 14.17 13.81
CA ASN A 971 -0.01 14.54 14.60
C ASN A 971 -0.94 13.34 14.78
N ASP A 972 -1.93 13.46 15.67
CA ASP A 972 -2.84 12.37 16.05
C ASP A 972 -3.69 11.83 14.88
N ALA A 973 -4.03 12.68 13.89
CA ALA A 973 -4.90 12.30 12.77
C ALA A 973 -4.20 11.41 11.72
N GLU A 974 -2.88 11.28 11.79
CA GLU A 974 -2.11 10.31 10.97
C GLU A 974 -2.15 8.90 11.58
N CYS A 975 -2.33 8.80 12.90
CA CYS A 975 -2.44 7.52 13.62
C CYS A 975 -3.78 6.81 13.41
N GLY A 976 -4.86 7.59 13.23
CA GLY A 976 -6.20 7.04 13.03
C GLY A 976 -7.28 8.10 13.13
N THR A 977 -8.53 7.66 12.98
CA THR A 977 -9.71 8.48 13.22
C THR A 977 -10.46 7.95 14.43
N ASP A 978 -10.63 8.80 15.44
CA ASP A 978 -11.42 8.52 16.64
C ASP A 978 -12.82 7.99 16.30
N GLY A 979 -13.28 6.96 17.02
CA GLY A 979 -14.53 6.29 16.69
C GLY A 979 -14.90 5.09 17.56
N TRP A 980 -16.13 4.61 17.39
CA TRP A 980 -16.69 3.47 18.11
C TRP A 980 -16.08 2.14 17.62
N VAL A 981 -15.69 1.27 18.55
CA VAL A 981 -15.05 -0.04 18.30
C VAL A 981 -15.73 -1.15 19.10
N GLY A 982 -15.46 -2.42 18.78
CA GLY A 982 -16.15 -3.57 19.40
C GLY A 982 -17.64 -3.67 19.02
N SER A 983 -18.38 -4.52 19.72
CA SER A 983 -19.85 -4.63 19.64
C SER A 983 -20.55 -3.70 20.63
N THR A 984 -21.82 -3.36 20.38
CA THR A 984 -22.66 -2.73 21.42
C THR A 984 -23.04 -3.76 22.49
N TYR A 985 -23.17 -3.31 23.74
CA TYR A 985 -23.57 -4.13 24.88
C TYR A 985 -24.37 -3.30 25.90
N CYS A 986 -25.11 -3.95 26.79
CA CYS A 986 -25.90 -3.26 27.82
C CYS A 986 -25.06 -3.01 29.08
N SER A 987 -25.17 -1.82 29.68
CA SER A 987 -24.55 -1.52 30.98
C SER A 987 -25.48 -0.62 31.80
N GLY A 988 -26.26 -1.27 32.67
CA GLY A 988 -27.53 -0.71 33.14
C GLY A 988 -28.60 -0.87 32.06
N ASP A 989 -29.58 0.03 32.06
CA ASP A 989 -30.67 0.03 31.08
C ASP A 989 -30.26 0.62 29.71
N ASP A 990 -29.03 1.11 29.57
CA ASP A 990 -28.50 1.82 28.38
C ASP A 990 -27.56 0.97 27.52
N VAL A 991 -27.44 1.34 26.24
CA VAL A 991 -26.48 0.75 25.29
C VAL A 991 -25.13 1.47 25.37
N TRP A 992 -24.08 0.69 25.60
CA TRP A 992 -22.70 1.13 25.65
C TRP A 992 -21.88 0.51 24.51
N GLN A 993 -20.79 1.18 24.17
CA GLN A 993 -19.76 0.69 23.25
C GLN A 993 -18.43 1.37 23.62
N ASP A 994 -17.30 0.74 23.32
CA ASP A 994 -16.00 1.37 23.51
C ASP A 994 -15.73 2.42 22.42
N TYR A 995 -15.24 3.58 22.83
CA TYR A 995 -14.79 4.64 21.94
C TYR A 995 -13.26 4.68 21.95
N ARG A 996 -12.66 4.51 20.77
CA ARG A 996 -11.22 4.54 20.55
C ARG A 996 -10.79 5.96 20.22
N THR A 997 -9.83 6.48 20.99
CA THR A 997 -9.11 7.71 20.67
C THR A 997 -7.66 7.39 20.31
N TYR A 998 -7.15 7.99 19.24
CA TYR A 998 -5.77 7.83 18.78
C TYR A 998 -4.89 8.98 19.29
N THR A 999 -3.61 8.71 19.56
CA THR A 999 -2.63 9.70 20.03
C THR A 999 -1.23 9.42 19.46
N CYS A 1000 -0.63 10.42 18.83
CA CYS A 1000 0.74 10.41 18.35
C CYS A 1000 1.69 10.84 19.49
N SER A 1001 2.49 9.91 20.00
CA SER A 1001 3.57 10.23 20.94
C SER A 1001 4.81 10.70 20.18
N ASN A 1002 5.54 11.68 20.72
CA ASN A 1002 6.75 12.30 20.13
C ASN A 1002 6.64 12.72 18.63
N PRO A 1003 5.63 13.52 18.23
CA PRO A 1003 5.35 13.76 16.81
C PRO A 1003 6.53 14.41 16.07
N GLY A 1004 6.77 13.98 14.82
CA GLY A 1004 7.83 14.54 13.98
C GLY A 1004 9.25 14.09 14.34
N THR A 1005 9.40 12.93 15.00
CA THR A 1005 10.70 12.37 15.41
C THR A 1005 10.83 10.90 15.02
N ALA A 1006 12.06 10.35 15.03
CA ALA A 1006 12.28 8.91 14.85
C ALA A 1006 11.79 8.04 16.03
N LEU A 1007 11.27 8.66 17.10
CA LEU A 1007 10.54 8.01 18.20
C LEU A 1007 9.05 8.39 18.19
N ALA A 1008 8.55 8.92 17.06
CA ALA A 1008 7.13 9.09 16.84
C ALA A 1008 6.46 7.72 16.84
N SER A 1009 5.41 7.55 17.63
CA SER A 1009 4.71 6.28 17.74
C SER A 1009 3.22 6.50 17.97
N CYS A 1010 2.39 5.84 17.17
CA CYS A 1010 0.95 5.86 17.30
C CYS A 1010 0.48 4.94 18.42
N SER A 1011 -0.41 5.47 19.24
CA SER A 1011 -1.06 4.76 20.34
C SER A 1011 -2.56 5.00 20.29
N TYR A 1012 -3.34 4.15 20.94
CA TYR A 1012 -4.77 4.37 21.11
C TYR A 1012 -5.21 3.95 22.51
N SER A 1013 -6.33 4.53 22.96
CA SER A 1013 -7.00 4.16 24.20
C SER A 1013 -8.49 3.93 23.94
N ASP A 1014 -8.98 2.76 24.33
CA ASP A 1014 -10.39 2.42 24.28
C ASP A 1014 -11.04 2.77 25.62
N ALA A 1015 -12.15 3.49 25.58
CA ALA A 1015 -12.91 3.88 26.76
C ALA A 1015 -14.41 3.63 26.53
N SER A 1016 -15.02 2.83 27.39
CA SER A 1016 -16.46 2.54 27.36
C SER A 1016 -17.28 3.81 27.54
N GLN A 1017 -18.18 4.10 26.61
CA GLN A 1017 -19.08 5.25 26.66
C GLN A 1017 -20.53 4.83 26.38
N SER A 1018 -21.47 5.53 27.01
CA SER A 1018 -22.91 5.41 26.71
C SER A 1018 -23.16 5.90 25.28
N LYS A 1019 -23.54 4.99 24.39
CA LYS A 1019 -23.75 5.26 22.96
C LYS A 1019 -25.20 5.63 22.67
N GLU A 1020 -26.14 4.96 23.31
CA GLU A 1020 -27.58 5.21 23.20
C GLU A 1020 -28.24 4.99 24.56
N ILE A 1021 -29.10 5.94 24.96
CA ILE A 1021 -29.81 5.92 26.25
C ILE A 1021 -31.23 5.41 25.97
N CYS A 1022 -31.64 4.35 26.65
CA CYS A 1022 -32.91 3.69 26.37
C CYS A 1022 -34.08 4.30 27.14
N THR A 1023 -35.30 4.15 26.63
CA THR A 1023 -36.52 4.62 27.29
C THR A 1023 -37.04 3.66 28.37
N ASP A 1024 -36.82 2.36 28.16
CA ASP A 1024 -37.40 1.28 28.96
C ASP A 1024 -36.30 0.35 29.47
N THR A 1025 -35.63 -0.41 28.60
CA THR A 1025 -34.42 -1.18 28.97
C THR A 1025 -33.55 -1.53 27.74
N CYS A 1026 -32.38 -2.13 27.99
CA CYS A 1026 -31.46 -2.64 26.98
C CYS A 1026 -31.39 -4.17 27.05
N GLU A 1027 -31.51 -4.84 25.91
CA GLU A 1027 -31.31 -6.28 25.79
C GLU A 1027 -30.41 -6.60 24.58
N SER A 1028 -29.42 -7.46 24.77
CA SER A 1028 -28.44 -7.87 23.73
C SER A 1028 -27.73 -6.72 22.99
N GLY A 1029 -27.53 -5.58 23.65
CA GLY A 1029 -26.82 -4.42 23.07
C GLY A 1029 -27.68 -3.51 22.18
N LEU A 1030 -29.01 -3.59 22.32
CA LEU A 1030 -30.01 -2.72 21.68
C LEU A 1030 -31.04 -2.25 22.72
N CYS A 1031 -31.63 -1.07 22.54
CA CYS A 1031 -32.79 -0.64 23.32
C CYS A 1031 -34.03 -1.43 22.88
N VAL A 1032 -34.80 -1.94 23.84
CA VAL A 1032 -36.02 -2.72 23.59
C VAL A 1032 -37.19 -2.17 24.42
N ALA A 1033 -38.35 -2.02 23.79
CA ALA A 1033 -39.58 -1.61 24.46
C ALA A 1033 -40.28 -2.81 25.12
N VAL A 1034 -40.96 -2.58 26.24
CA VAL A 1034 -41.76 -3.58 26.95
C VAL A 1034 -43.22 -3.44 26.50
N GLU A 1035 -43.87 -4.53 26.07
CA GLU A 1035 -45.27 -4.51 25.62
C GLU A 1035 -46.27 -4.57 26.80
N CYS A 1036 -45.95 -5.34 27.85
CA CYS A 1036 -46.78 -5.41 29.06
C CYS A 1036 -45.96 -5.63 30.34
N TYR A 1037 -46.45 -5.06 31.45
CA TYR A 1037 -45.91 -5.23 32.81
C TYR A 1037 -46.87 -6.01 33.72
N ASP A 1038 -48.18 -5.94 33.48
CA ASP A 1038 -49.16 -6.89 34.03
C ASP A 1038 -50.40 -7.08 33.12
N ASP A 1039 -51.30 -7.99 33.47
CA ASP A 1039 -52.47 -8.35 32.66
C ASP A 1039 -53.42 -7.16 32.34
N ASN A 1040 -53.38 -6.07 33.11
CA ASN A 1040 -54.22 -4.88 32.87
C ASN A 1040 -53.72 -4.04 31.68
N ASP A 1041 -52.49 -4.28 31.18
CA ASP A 1041 -51.99 -3.70 29.93
C ASP A 1041 -52.60 -4.41 28.69
N CYS A 1042 -53.16 -5.61 28.86
CA CYS A 1042 -53.75 -6.43 27.81
C CYS A 1042 -55.24 -6.13 27.53
N THR A 1043 -55.78 -6.74 26.47
CA THR A 1043 -57.18 -6.52 26.03
C THR A 1043 -58.16 -7.32 26.89
N ALA A 1044 -59.31 -6.74 27.26
CA ALA A 1044 -60.29 -7.41 28.11
C ALA A 1044 -61.04 -8.59 27.44
N ASP A 1045 -61.31 -9.63 28.24
CA ASP A 1045 -61.95 -10.90 27.88
C ASP A 1045 -63.37 -10.77 27.29
N TYR A 1046 -63.75 -11.68 26.37
CA TYR A 1046 -65.08 -11.67 25.74
C TYR A 1046 -65.51 -13.02 25.12
N TRP A 1047 -66.80 -13.12 24.79
CA TRP A 1047 -67.41 -14.28 24.11
C TRP A 1047 -67.35 -14.14 22.58
N LEU A 1048 -67.13 -15.24 21.86
CA LEU A 1048 -67.00 -15.22 20.40
C LEU A 1048 -68.33 -15.33 19.63
N ASP A 1049 -69.48 -15.52 20.31
CA ASP A 1049 -70.83 -15.59 19.74
C ASP A 1049 -71.02 -16.66 18.64
N ASN A 1050 -70.40 -17.84 18.82
CA ASN A 1050 -70.47 -18.99 17.93
C ASN A 1050 -71.42 -20.09 18.46
N ASP A 1051 -72.63 -19.70 18.83
CA ASP A 1051 -73.62 -20.52 19.55
C ASP A 1051 -73.96 -21.86 18.84
N TYR A 1052 -73.65 -22.98 19.49
CA TYR A 1052 -73.88 -24.33 18.95
C TYR A 1052 -74.54 -25.28 19.96
N CYS A 1053 -75.30 -26.26 19.46
CA CYS A 1053 -75.91 -27.29 20.30
C CYS A 1053 -74.89 -28.35 20.72
N ASN A 1054 -74.80 -28.63 22.02
CA ASN A 1054 -74.05 -29.74 22.60
C ASN A 1054 -74.96 -30.51 23.57
N GLY A 1055 -75.51 -31.62 23.10
CA GLY A 1055 -76.73 -32.19 23.66
C GLY A 1055 -77.91 -31.24 23.44
N ASP A 1056 -78.86 -31.22 24.37
CA ASP A 1056 -80.04 -30.34 24.32
C ASP A 1056 -79.75 -28.89 24.75
N ASN A 1057 -78.50 -28.44 24.80
CA ASN A 1057 -78.08 -27.15 25.36
C ASN A 1057 -77.15 -26.36 24.43
N VAL A 1058 -77.09 -25.04 24.58
CA VAL A 1058 -76.30 -24.12 23.74
C VAL A 1058 -74.96 -23.79 24.41
N TRP A 1059 -73.87 -23.88 23.65
CA TRP A 1059 -72.49 -23.61 24.07
C TRP A 1059 -71.82 -22.61 23.13
N ASP A 1060 -70.79 -21.93 23.63
CA ASP A 1060 -70.01 -20.90 22.91
C ASP A 1060 -68.56 -20.89 23.43
N THR A 1061 -67.68 -20.13 22.78
CA THR A 1061 -66.25 -19.99 23.13
C THR A 1061 -66.01 -18.66 23.84
N PHE A 1062 -65.30 -18.70 24.97
CA PHE A 1062 -64.84 -17.52 25.71
C PHE A 1062 -63.33 -17.34 25.51
N ARG A 1063 -62.89 -16.10 25.29
CA ARG A 1063 -61.48 -15.72 25.12
C ARG A 1063 -60.99 -14.93 26.32
N ASP A 1064 -59.86 -15.37 26.85
CA ASP A 1064 -59.17 -14.94 28.08
C ASP A 1064 -57.77 -14.44 27.70
N TYR A 1065 -57.36 -13.21 28.08
CA TYR A 1065 -56.06 -12.60 27.73
C TYR A 1065 -55.12 -12.44 28.94
N SER A 1066 -53.82 -12.62 28.76
CA SER A 1066 -52.81 -12.49 29.83
C SER A 1066 -51.43 -12.05 29.33
N CYS A 1067 -50.63 -11.44 30.20
CA CYS A 1067 -49.29 -10.95 29.88
C CYS A 1067 -48.21 -12.04 30.10
N SER A 1068 -47.62 -12.51 29.01
CA SER A 1068 -46.42 -13.35 29.01
C SER A 1068 -45.15 -12.51 29.25
N ASN A 1069 -44.18 -13.06 29.98
CA ASN A 1069 -42.86 -12.47 30.27
C ASN A 1069 -42.85 -10.96 30.70
N PRO A 1070 -43.72 -10.52 31.63
CA PRO A 1070 -43.90 -9.11 31.99
C PRO A 1070 -42.59 -8.40 32.36
N GLY A 1071 -42.42 -7.16 31.90
CA GLY A 1071 -41.26 -6.34 32.22
C GLY A 1071 -39.97 -6.70 31.48
N THR A 1072 -40.05 -7.40 30.34
CA THR A 1072 -38.89 -7.77 29.50
C THR A 1072 -39.10 -7.34 28.05
N GLY A 1073 -38.02 -7.30 27.24
CA GLY A 1073 -38.11 -7.13 25.79
C GLY A 1073 -38.80 -8.28 25.05
N SER A 1074 -39.16 -9.35 25.77
CA SER A 1074 -39.93 -10.51 25.29
C SER A 1074 -41.36 -10.57 25.86
N SER A 1075 -41.83 -9.49 26.50
CA SER A 1075 -43.21 -9.37 27.00
C SER A 1075 -44.20 -9.32 25.84
N SER A 1076 -45.37 -9.96 26.01
CA SER A 1076 -46.44 -9.94 25.00
C SER A 1076 -47.79 -10.38 25.59
N CYS A 1077 -48.89 -9.87 25.04
CA CYS A 1077 -50.26 -10.25 25.45
C CYS A 1077 -50.78 -11.47 24.69
N ASP A 1078 -50.72 -12.65 25.31
CA ASP A 1078 -51.26 -13.92 24.80
C ASP A 1078 -52.76 -14.09 25.11
N TYR A 1079 -53.42 -15.07 24.48
CA TYR A 1079 -54.81 -15.42 24.79
C TYR A 1079 -55.12 -16.92 24.72
N ALA A 1080 -56.19 -17.35 25.42
CA ALA A 1080 -56.71 -18.71 25.41
C ALA A 1080 -58.21 -18.76 25.10
N ASP A 1081 -58.61 -19.61 24.15
CA ASP A 1081 -60.01 -19.85 23.77
C ASP A 1081 -60.56 -21.12 24.46
N ASN A 1082 -61.65 -20.99 25.22
CA ASN A 1082 -62.26 -22.09 25.99
C ASN A 1082 -63.78 -22.22 25.76
N ASN A 1083 -64.25 -23.42 25.40
CA ASN A 1083 -65.68 -23.66 25.17
C ASN A 1083 -66.45 -23.86 26.50
N GLN A 1084 -67.54 -23.12 26.67
CA GLN A 1084 -68.35 -23.09 27.89
C GLN A 1084 -69.87 -23.13 27.57
N LEU A 1085 -70.69 -23.48 28.57
CA LEU A 1085 -72.15 -23.54 28.47
C LEU A 1085 -72.76 -22.13 28.49
N LYS A 1086 -73.60 -21.80 27.50
CA LYS A 1086 -74.25 -20.47 27.35
C LYS A 1086 -75.74 -20.49 27.70
N GLU A 1087 -76.52 -21.45 27.21
CA GLU A 1087 -77.96 -21.59 27.49
C GLU A 1087 -78.42 -23.07 27.58
N THR A 1088 -79.60 -23.34 28.15
CA THR A 1088 -80.14 -24.69 28.44
C THR A 1088 -81.58 -24.81 27.93
N CYS A 1089 -81.91 -25.78 27.06
CA CYS A 1089 -83.25 -25.88 26.44
C CYS A 1089 -84.24 -26.78 27.21
N THR A 1090 -85.52 -26.65 26.85
CA THR A 1090 -86.64 -27.37 27.49
C THR A 1090 -87.03 -28.69 26.81
N ASP A 1091 -87.06 -28.72 25.47
CA ASP A 1091 -87.47 -29.88 24.67
C ASP A 1091 -86.25 -30.49 23.95
N THR A 1092 -85.62 -29.74 23.03
CA THR A 1092 -84.30 -30.06 22.46
C THR A 1092 -83.64 -28.82 21.85
N CYS A 1093 -82.35 -28.92 21.52
CA CYS A 1093 -81.59 -27.90 20.80
C CYS A 1093 -81.40 -28.29 19.32
N TYR A 1094 -81.70 -27.36 18.41
CA TYR A 1094 -81.52 -27.50 16.97
C TYR A 1094 -80.94 -26.21 16.39
N GLN A 1095 -79.81 -26.30 15.69
CA GLN A 1095 -79.11 -25.16 15.06
C GLN A 1095 -78.84 -23.99 16.03
N GLY A 1096 -78.25 -24.30 17.19
CA GLY A 1096 -77.88 -23.32 18.23
C GLY A 1096 -79.06 -22.74 19.03
N ASN A 1097 -80.28 -23.22 18.80
CA ASN A 1097 -81.52 -22.64 19.36
C ASN A 1097 -82.48 -23.75 19.86
N CYS A 1098 -83.43 -23.43 20.75
CA CYS A 1098 -84.37 -24.41 21.30
C CYS A 1098 -85.63 -24.62 20.41
N ALA A 1099 -86.13 -25.86 20.25
CA ALA A 1099 -87.23 -26.21 19.32
C ALA A 1099 -88.20 -27.32 19.79
N ALA A 1100 -89.38 -27.46 19.14
CA ALA A 1100 -90.52 -28.33 19.52
C ALA A 1100 -91.12 -29.14 18.33
N ILE A 1101 -92.16 -29.97 18.58
CA ILE A 1101 -92.63 -31.10 17.70
C ILE A 1101 -94.18 -31.14 17.51
N GLU A 1102 -94.67 -31.61 16.35
CA GLU A 1102 -96.10 -31.52 15.91
C GLU A 1102 -96.97 -32.81 16.04
N CYS A 1103 -97.06 -33.74 15.05
CA CYS A 1103 -97.84 -35.00 15.15
C CYS A 1103 -97.03 -36.24 15.58
N TYR A 1104 -97.71 -37.23 16.15
CA TYR A 1104 -97.10 -38.51 16.55
C TYR A 1104 -97.81 -39.76 15.97
N TYR A 1105 -99.10 -39.68 15.59
CA TYR A 1105 -99.86 -40.82 15.05
C TYR A 1105 -100.93 -40.40 14.03
N ASP A 1106 -101.32 -41.30 13.12
CA ASP A 1106 -102.34 -41.02 12.07
C ASP A 1106 -103.71 -40.60 12.62
N SER A 1107 -104.04 -41.06 13.84
CA SER A 1107 -105.25 -40.66 14.57
C SER A 1107 -105.32 -39.17 14.90
N ASP A 1108 -104.18 -38.47 14.83
CA ASP A 1108 -104.09 -37.03 15.02
C ASP A 1108 -104.63 -36.27 13.78
N CYS A 1109 -104.96 -36.98 12.68
CA CYS A 1109 -105.28 -36.40 11.36
C CYS A 1109 -106.73 -36.55 10.85
N GLY A 1110 -107.43 -37.69 11.00
CA GLY A 1110 -108.78 -37.87 10.40
C GLY A 1110 -109.40 -39.28 10.39
N THR A 1111 -110.50 -39.45 9.64
CA THR A 1111 -111.31 -40.69 9.49
C THR A 1111 -112.09 -40.75 8.15
N ASP A 1112 -112.63 -41.93 7.79
CA ASP A 1112 -112.83 -42.37 6.38
C ASP A 1112 -114.32 -42.69 6.01
N ASP A 1113 -114.85 -42.25 4.85
CA ASP A 1113 -116.25 -42.54 4.40
C ASP A 1113 -116.54 -42.31 2.88
N PHE A 1114 -117.76 -42.68 2.39
CA PHE A 1114 -118.32 -42.42 1.04
C PHE A 1114 -118.84 -40.96 0.89
N ILE A 1115 -118.72 -40.34 -0.29
CA ILE A 1115 -118.83 -38.87 -0.44
C ILE A 1115 -119.55 -38.31 -1.70
N GLY A 1116 -120.20 -39.11 -2.57
CA GLY A 1116 -120.67 -38.61 -3.88
C GLY A 1116 -122.16 -38.85 -4.23
N ASN A 1117 -122.41 -39.18 -5.50
CA ASN A 1117 -123.72 -39.43 -6.10
C ASN A 1117 -123.60 -40.47 -7.23
N GLU A 1118 -124.54 -41.42 -7.27
CA GLU A 1118 -124.65 -42.48 -8.28
C GLU A 1118 -124.64 -41.95 -9.74
N TYR A 1119 -123.70 -42.43 -10.55
CA TYR A 1119 -123.59 -42.09 -11.98
C TYR A 1119 -123.44 -43.33 -12.87
N CYS A 1120 -123.95 -43.28 -14.11
CA CYS A 1120 -123.68 -44.35 -15.09
C CYS A 1120 -122.19 -44.35 -15.48
N ASN A 1121 -121.54 -45.50 -15.42
CA ASN A 1121 -120.24 -45.78 -16.02
C ASN A 1121 -120.38 -47.00 -16.94
N ALA A 1122 -120.17 -46.81 -18.24
CA ALA A 1122 -120.65 -47.72 -19.28
C ALA A 1122 -122.14 -48.05 -19.08
N ASP A 1123 -122.49 -49.34 -18.97
CA ASP A 1123 -123.86 -49.83 -18.80
C ASP A 1123 -124.27 -50.01 -17.32
N ASP A 1124 -123.44 -49.59 -16.35
CA ASP A 1124 -123.58 -49.86 -14.90
C ASP A 1124 -123.50 -48.55 -14.06
N VAL A 1125 -123.66 -48.58 -12.72
CA VAL A 1125 -123.78 -47.38 -11.83
C VAL A 1125 -122.69 -47.35 -10.72
N TRP A 1126 -122.09 -46.20 -10.38
CA TRP A 1126 -120.88 -46.07 -9.51
C TRP A 1126 -120.86 -44.83 -8.54
N ASP A 1127 -120.02 -44.81 -7.46
CA ASP A 1127 -119.72 -43.65 -6.56
C ASP A 1127 -118.34 -43.70 -5.78
N TYR A 1128 -117.93 -42.72 -4.94
CA TYR A 1128 -116.55 -42.51 -4.37
C TYR A 1128 -116.37 -42.48 -2.80
N TYR A 1129 -115.17 -42.83 -2.28
CA TYR A 1129 -114.76 -43.01 -0.85
C TYR A 1129 -113.37 -42.41 -0.47
N ARG A 1130 -113.10 -41.99 0.80
CA ARG A 1130 -111.89 -41.22 1.29
C ARG A 1130 -111.11 -41.82 2.50
N THR A 1131 -109.79 -41.58 2.65
CA THR A 1131 -108.90 -42.02 3.79
C THR A 1131 -107.75 -41.07 4.24
N TYR A 1132 -107.22 -41.12 5.51
CA TYR A 1132 -106.22 -40.16 6.15
C TYR A 1132 -104.90 -40.76 6.77
N ILE A 1133 -103.78 -39.98 6.90
CA ILE A 1133 -102.41 -40.38 7.43
C ILE A 1133 -101.55 -39.21 8.07
N CYS A 1134 -100.69 -39.46 9.11
CA CYS A 1134 -99.59 -38.59 9.65
C CYS A 1134 -98.20 -39.01 9.11
N ASN A 1135 -97.30 -38.05 8.89
CA ASN A 1135 -95.97 -38.24 8.30
C ASN A 1135 -94.88 -37.75 9.29
N ASN A 1136 -93.69 -38.36 9.25
CA ASN A 1136 -92.52 -38.05 10.09
C ASN A 1136 -92.79 -37.90 11.62
N PRO A 1137 -93.63 -38.75 12.24
CA PRO A 1137 -94.08 -38.58 13.62
C PRO A 1137 -92.93 -38.50 14.63
N GLY A 1138 -93.09 -37.64 15.65
CA GLY A 1138 -92.10 -37.48 16.72
C GLY A 1138 -90.79 -36.80 16.31
N THR A 1139 -90.82 -35.98 15.25
CA THR A 1139 -89.69 -35.14 14.81
C THR A 1139 -90.14 -33.68 14.68
N PRO A 1140 -89.22 -32.69 14.64
CA PRO A 1140 -89.55 -31.29 14.30
C PRO A 1140 -90.10 -31.07 12.87
N SER A 1141 -90.56 -32.11 12.17
CA SER A 1141 -91.02 -32.09 10.77
C SER A 1141 -92.31 -32.91 10.50
N ALA A 1142 -93.06 -33.26 11.56
CA ALA A 1142 -94.26 -34.09 11.47
C ALA A 1142 -95.48 -33.38 10.84
N SER A 1143 -96.33 -34.07 10.03
CA SER A 1143 -97.49 -33.44 9.33
C SER A 1143 -98.55 -34.40 8.72
N CYS A 1144 -99.80 -33.95 8.50
CA CYS A 1144 -100.99 -34.78 8.11
C CYS A 1144 -101.43 -34.73 6.60
N SER A 1145 -102.18 -35.75 6.10
CA SER A 1145 -102.59 -35.93 4.67
C SER A 1145 -103.81 -36.87 4.41
N TYR A 1146 -104.41 -36.93 3.19
CA TYR A 1146 -105.57 -37.80 2.81
C TYR A 1146 -105.75 -38.12 1.28
N SER A 1147 -106.65 -39.07 0.88
CA SER A 1147 -106.93 -39.48 -0.54
C SER A 1147 -108.31 -40.13 -0.84
N ASP A 1148 -108.79 -40.16 -2.11
CA ASP A 1148 -110.15 -40.61 -2.55
C ASP A 1148 -110.18 -41.64 -3.73
N ASN A 1149 -111.17 -42.56 -3.83
CA ASN A 1149 -111.35 -43.55 -4.93
C ASN A 1149 -112.81 -44.02 -5.20
N GLY A 1150 -113.11 -44.49 -6.44
CA GLY A 1150 -114.48 -44.87 -6.90
C GLY A 1150 -114.79 -46.38 -7.01
N GLN A 1151 -116.07 -46.78 -6.82
CA GLN A 1151 -116.58 -48.16 -6.75
C GLN A 1151 -117.98 -48.36 -7.40
N LEU A 1152 -118.32 -49.62 -7.75
CA LEU A 1152 -119.55 -50.08 -8.42
C LEU A 1152 -120.75 -50.22 -7.46
N ILE A 1153 -121.96 -49.91 -7.95
CA ILE A 1153 -123.24 -49.94 -7.22
C ILE A 1153 -124.27 -50.92 -7.85
N GLU A 1154 -124.64 -50.77 -9.13
CA GLU A 1154 -125.67 -51.60 -9.82
C GLU A 1154 -125.31 -51.85 -11.30
N GLN A 1155 -125.88 -52.88 -11.96
CA GLN A 1155 -125.60 -53.25 -13.36
C GLN A 1155 -126.85 -53.33 -14.26
N CYS A 1156 -126.80 -52.82 -15.50
CA CYS A 1156 -127.99 -52.75 -16.40
C CYS A 1156 -127.86 -53.56 -17.71
N PRO A 1157 -128.49 -54.75 -17.84
CA PRO A 1157 -128.42 -55.61 -19.05
C PRO A 1157 -129.03 -55.06 -20.36
N LYS A 1158 -129.45 -53.79 -20.37
CA LYS A 1158 -130.01 -53.05 -21.52
C LYS A 1158 -129.41 -51.65 -21.69
N GLY A 1159 -128.34 -51.35 -20.96
CA GLY A 1159 -127.74 -50.04 -20.88
C GLY A 1159 -128.28 -49.19 -19.73
N CYS A 1160 -127.44 -48.26 -19.30
CA CYS A 1160 -127.71 -47.28 -18.24
C CYS A 1160 -127.90 -45.88 -18.85
N THR A 1161 -128.88 -45.12 -18.35
CA THR A 1161 -129.08 -43.71 -18.65
C THR A 1161 -129.45 -42.95 -17.37
N LEU A 1162 -128.84 -41.79 -17.13
CA LEU A 1162 -129.07 -40.93 -15.95
C LEU A 1162 -129.05 -41.69 -14.60
N GLY A 1163 -128.12 -42.64 -14.47
CA GLY A 1163 -127.92 -43.50 -13.29
C GLY A 1163 -128.87 -44.70 -13.18
N ARG A 1164 -129.64 -45.07 -14.22
CA ARG A 1164 -130.68 -46.13 -14.16
C ARG A 1164 -130.84 -46.94 -15.45
N CYS A 1165 -131.42 -48.15 -15.33
CA CYS A 1165 -131.54 -49.13 -16.42
C CYS A 1165 -132.72 -48.94 -17.38
N ILE A 1166 -132.54 -49.32 -18.66
CA ILE A 1166 -133.53 -49.21 -19.76
C ILE A 1166 -134.42 -50.49 -19.91
N ASN A 1167 -135.62 -50.39 -20.51
CA ASN A 1167 -136.60 -51.49 -20.66
C ASN A 1167 -137.31 -51.57 -22.04
N CYS A 1168 -137.82 -52.76 -22.42
CA CYS A 1168 -138.42 -53.02 -23.76
C CYS A 1168 -139.59 -54.05 -23.75
N ILE A 1169 -140.46 -54.00 -24.78
CA ILE A 1169 -141.64 -54.87 -24.94
C ILE A 1169 -141.81 -55.38 -26.40
N LYS A 1170 -142.24 -56.63 -26.60
CA LYS A 1170 -142.33 -57.28 -27.93
C LYS A 1170 -143.77 -57.65 -28.32
N VAL A 1171 -144.19 -57.29 -29.54
CA VAL A 1171 -145.58 -57.46 -30.03
C VAL A 1171 -145.60 -58.25 -31.34
N CYS A 1172 -146.38 -59.33 -31.37
CA CYS A 1172 -146.52 -60.21 -32.54
C CYS A 1172 -147.90 -60.08 -33.18
N SER A 1173 -147.97 -59.79 -34.49
CA SER A 1173 -149.25 -59.73 -35.23
C SER A 1173 -149.10 -60.30 -36.65
N PHE A 1174 -150.13 -60.96 -37.15
CA PHE A 1174 -150.12 -61.69 -38.44
C PHE A 1174 -148.89 -62.63 -38.62
N GLY A 1175 -148.36 -63.17 -37.53
CA GLY A 1175 -147.25 -64.13 -37.54
C GLY A 1175 -145.83 -63.53 -37.73
N LYS A 1176 -145.68 -62.20 -37.80
CA LYS A 1176 -144.37 -61.53 -37.72
C LYS A 1176 -144.39 -60.46 -36.63
N CYS A 1177 -143.30 -60.35 -35.88
CA CYS A 1177 -143.26 -59.55 -34.65
C CYS A 1177 -142.37 -58.33 -34.81
N TYR A 1178 -142.71 -57.26 -34.10
CA TYR A 1178 -141.90 -56.06 -33.93
C TYR A 1178 -141.73 -55.78 -32.43
N GLU A 1179 -140.64 -55.11 -32.07
CA GLU A 1179 -140.26 -54.83 -30.68
C GLU A 1179 -140.16 -53.31 -30.50
N TYR A 1180 -140.63 -52.82 -29.36
CA TYR A 1180 -140.61 -51.41 -28.99
C TYR A 1180 -139.97 -51.29 -27.62
N CYS A 1181 -138.89 -50.52 -27.53
CA CYS A 1181 -138.40 -49.98 -26.28
C CYS A 1181 -138.98 -48.56 -26.14
N ASP A 1182 -139.13 -48.09 -24.90
CA ASP A 1182 -139.20 -46.64 -24.67
C ASP A 1182 -137.76 -46.09 -24.83
N GLU A 1183 -137.63 -44.89 -25.41
CA GLU A 1183 -136.36 -44.13 -25.52
C GLU A 1183 -136.15 -43.23 -24.30
#